data_AF-A0A2J6J1J3-F1
#
_entry.id   AF-A0A2J6J1J3-F1
#
_cell.length_a   1.000
_cell.length_b   1.000
_cell.length_c   1.000
_cell.angle_alpha   90.00
_cell.angle_beta   90.00
_cell.angle_gamma   90.00
#
_symmetry.space_group_name_H-M   'P 1'
#
loop_
_entity.id
_entity.type
_entity.pdbx_description
1 polymer ?
#
loop_
_entity_poly.entity_id
_entity_poly.type
_entity_poly.pdbx_seq_one_letter_code
_entity_poly.pdbx_strand_id
1 'polypeptide(L)'
;MNKLFITTIILISAVTAACIPLSEKTAKHQVPEEHRLFSESWSNPSSVRRYQIRAELATNYPNAAPGLFSRASLADKNGERQAAAKLYRECIEKYPEFMPTLWNYSFFLKGDDQRALREKMMGIDPHFYHGTVVRLLYDLEEESSVEAVERFISRWEDRLGADHYVFNFIRGLNQQYDHKNFEKAEQYYKKALITREGVVNFELWEKYIDLKMVELFDPASMTEGDRIETLRELEDGIKRVGNTDVSEVEKNKFAHKVYKYMGDQIAKINQDFADGFYNKALEFYFSAELAEKVYESLWERMRRNEALTFMEDNAEKYPDNFKVLEGLAHVYSNQQNYKDAEKYYRRAIDKAYLVEDRWETTYYYCDDVLYPAYRIDEAYRLLQPFEKTFKKKAWLYNVLAKNRVLAGDFVQAQRYLDKGFADQEKKGNDPTDYMKNLRKQIEVLIGRTERRLTRESETVVQPLIAATTNVKANWVAVSPDEKYFFGNSGEGGDYSLWDARHFVSLKTFEDFLPVGSHINNKARLRPAFSPDGRYLAYGNTYTTFGGELVIFDSTTGQLITQQVLPQKVLAIAWNLSDANEIAVQTHGGLVLYNVAEKRISAFAPIEKHVAAGGFVWTADGKELAFSEKYSAGKVRVFDAQTLQQTRILDEMFWPHALGATRDGRYLICADNQRKLHVWDRENDWEHRSIWVPALVSNIVAHPEKAQVILNDWGGRDKNQAVLVDVAAMEILANRSVDGSNNNYFYIDAGNKILLPDYDKDELRVLDGETLDLETTYLGESATVDGGCHADSESMRLITWDQEGFHVWDVATGQKLHTWPGEYQAAEAVYDDSSKLIVLVKDKENEKTRVLIFDMAALTQEEVLSLNITVDRWGLQNGVILFAGTPFMPTDSGSAKGFVRLYDLDTWQLLNEVSIPMVTEVRNYEHLYYSRFKDVEISPDNSTVALYTEWGDGWRQDKKVSALTRVYSLVSGKEIRRYERVGGLAFLDNDRLIIGKKRRIEKGAPVFSVSNGAKSEKLADEKYQANIGRHTWLGSTAKFTENNLKISITNDNHMEFRDLVEGKLVLTILAKRDNEWIAYTPGGEFSASKNGIRNVFRQIGKEMVPLASVRDDYERPRIVQQKLAEVISKDKVQLR
;
A
#
# COMPACT_ATOMS: atom_id res chain seq x y z
N MET A 1 -2.08 33.32 -24.72
CA MET A 1 -3.08 33.91 -23.81
C MET A 1 -2.54 34.13 -22.40
N ASN A 2 -1.75 33.23 -21.80
CA ASN A 2 -1.10 33.45 -20.49
C ASN A 2 -0.24 34.72 -20.32
N LYS A 3 0.37 35.28 -21.40
CA LYS A 3 1.32 36.40 -21.28
C LYS A 3 0.68 37.75 -20.88
N LEU A 4 -0.56 38.04 -21.27
CA LEU A 4 -1.20 39.34 -20.94
C LEU A 4 -1.64 39.40 -19.47
N PHE A 5 -2.13 38.26 -18.94
CA PHE A 5 -2.43 38.05 -17.53
C PHE A 5 -1.16 38.17 -16.66
N ILE A 6 -0.09 37.50 -17.09
CA ILE A 6 1.24 37.56 -16.46
C ILE A 6 1.80 38.99 -16.42
N THR A 7 1.73 39.73 -17.53
CA THR A 7 2.34 41.06 -17.63
C THR A 7 1.58 42.08 -16.76
N THR A 8 0.26 41.94 -16.63
CA THR A 8 -0.59 42.84 -15.84
C THR A 8 -0.43 42.59 -14.33
N ILE A 9 -0.28 41.33 -13.89
CA ILE A 9 0.00 40.98 -12.48
C ILE A 9 1.43 41.40 -12.07
N ILE A 10 2.40 41.26 -12.97
CA ILE A 10 3.78 41.76 -12.77
C ILE A 10 3.79 43.30 -12.70
N LEU A 11 2.95 43.99 -13.47
CA LEU A 11 2.79 45.46 -13.39
C LEU A 11 2.13 45.91 -12.08
N ILE A 12 1.16 45.15 -11.55
CA ILE A 12 0.49 45.47 -10.26
C ILE A 12 1.44 45.27 -9.07
N SER A 13 2.29 44.23 -9.11
CA SER A 13 3.35 44.01 -8.11
C SER A 13 4.52 45.00 -8.25
N ALA A 14 4.81 45.50 -9.45
CA ALA A 14 5.84 46.52 -9.68
C ALA A 14 5.39 47.94 -9.32
N VAL A 15 4.10 48.28 -9.44
CA VAL A 15 3.56 49.61 -9.10
C VAL A 15 3.39 49.80 -7.59
N THR A 16 3.34 48.72 -6.79
CA THR A 16 3.32 48.77 -5.32
C THR A 16 4.71 48.90 -4.67
N ALA A 17 5.79 49.01 -5.47
CA ALA A 17 7.13 49.35 -4.99
C ALA A 17 7.31 50.84 -4.61
N ALA A 18 6.28 51.67 -4.79
CA ALA A 18 6.32 53.10 -4.54
C ALA A 18 5.34 53.52 -3.43
N CYS A 19 5.53 53.04 -2.20
CA CYS A 19 4.95 53.68 -1.00
C CYS A 19 5.85 53.50 0.24
N ILE A 20 6.51 54.61 0.58
CA ILE A 20 7.02 55.08 1.88
C ILE A 20 8.21 54.31 2.51
N PRO A 21 9.39 54.95 2.67
CA PRO A 21 10.47 54.42 3.49
C PRO A 21 10.12 54.43 4.98
N LEU A 22 10.46 53.32 5.62
CA LEU A 22 10.45 53.05 7.05
C LEU A 22 11.20 54.14 7.85
N SER A 23 10.54 54.68 8.88
CA SER A 23 11.26 55.20 10.04
C SER A 23 10.45 54.93 11.31
N GLU A 24 11.02 54.15 12.23
CA GLU A 24 10.53 54.08 13.60
C GLU A 24 10.81 55.43 14.27
N LYS A 25 9.74 56.21 14.51
CA LYS A 25 9.76 57.22 15.57
C LYS A 25 8.71 56.85 16.61
N THR A 26 9.18 56.12 17.62
CA THR A 26 8.45 55.87 18.86
C THR A 26 8.27 57.19 19.62
N ALA A 27 7.03 57.66 19.74
CA ALA A 27 6.66 58.62 20.77
C ALA A 27 6.55 57.86 22.11
N LYS A 28 7.39 58.25 23.07
CA LYS A 28 7.43 57.76 24.44
C LYS A 28 6.12 58.07 25.16
N HIS A 29 5.38 57.04 25.56
CA HIS A 29 4.65 56.98 26.83
C HIS A 29 4.94 55.60 27.44
N GLN A 30 5.27 55.56 28.75
CA GLN A 30 5.59 54.34 29.49
C GLN A 30 4.32 53.48 29.67
N VAL A 31 3.95 52.72 28.65
CA VAL A 31 3.01 51.60 28.79
C VAL A 31 3.79 50.46 29.46
N PRO A 32 3.31 49.87 30.57
CA PRO A 32 3.95 48.72 31.19
C PRO A 32 4.16 47.59 30.17
N GLU A 33 5.28 46.90 30.28
CA GLU A 33 5.74 45.92 29.28
C GLU A 33 4.69 44.81 29.03
N GLU A 34 4.03 44.35 30.09
CA GLU A 34 2.96 43.36 30.04
C GLU A 34 1.74 43.82 29.24
N HIS A 35 1.43 45.12 29.23
CA HIS A 35 0.33 45.68 28.43
C HIS A 35 0.73 45.85 26.96
N ARG A 36 1.99 46.19 26.68
CA ARG A 36 2.54 46.25 25.32
C ARG A 36 2.57 44.87 24.67
N LEU A 37 3.12 43.88 25.38
CA LEU A 37 3.14 42.47 24.94
C LEU A 37 1.71 41.94 24.75
N PHE A 38 0.80 42.25 25.66
CA PHE A 38 -0.59 41.83 25.53
C PHE A 38 -1.27 42.37 24.28
N SER A 39 -1.10 43.68 24.01
CA SER A 39 -1.61 44.34 22.81
C SER A 39 -1.08 43.66 21.54
N GLU A 40 0.21 43.32 21.49
CA GLU A 40 0.79 42.53 20.42
C GLU A 40 0.09 41.16 20.30
N SER A 41 -0.08 40.42 21.40
CA SER A 41 -0.73 39.09 21.42
C SER A 41 -2.22 39.09 21.06
N TRP A 42 -2.90 40.23 21.21
CA TRP A 42 -4.34 40.35 20.99
C TRP A 42 -4.67 40.42 19.50
N SER A 43 -3.96 41.28 18.75
CA SER A 43 -4.20 41.51 17.32
C SER A 43 -3.15 40.89 16.38
N ASN A 44 -2.21 40.08 16.87
CA ASN A 44 -1.20 39.43 16.01
C ASN A 44 -1.84 38.50 14.95
N PRO A 45 -1.49 38.65 13.66
CA PRO A 45 -1.90 37.74 12.59
C PRO A 45 -1.41 36.29 12.77
N SER A 46 -0.25 36.07 13.39
CA SER A 46 0.27 34.72 13.64
C SER A 46 -0.26 34.17 14.95
N SER A 47 -1.02 33.06 14.86
CA SER A 47 -1.54 32.39 16.04
C SER A 47 -0.42 31.82 16.92
N VAL A 48 0.64 31.30 16.30
CA VAL A 48 1.86 30.85 16.99
C VAL A 48 2.44 31.98 17.85
N ARG A 49 2.65 33.17 17.26
CA ARG A 49 3.20 34.31 17.99
C ARG A 49 2.26 34.80 19.10
N ARG A 50 0.94 34.77 18.91
CA ARG A 50 -0.03 35.10 19.96
C ARG A 50 0.15 34.24 21.20
N TYR A 51 0.24 32.92 21.03
CA TYR A 51 0.36 32.00 22.15
C TYR A 51 1.76 32.00 22.78
N GLN A 52 2.81 32.27 22.01
CA GLN A 52 4.14 32.52 22.54
C GLN A 52 4.16 33.71 23.51
N ILE A 53 3.60 34.85 23.10
CA ILE A 53 3.53 36.03 23.97
C ILE A 53 2.64 35.78 25.18
N ARG A 54 1.52 35.06 25.00
CA ARG A 54 0.65 34.66 26.13
C ARG A 54 1.39 33.76 27.13
N ALA A 55 2.25 32.85 26.67
CA ALA A 55 3.06 32.02 27.56
C ALA A 55 4.07 32.86 28.36
N GLU A 56 4.69 33.85 27.72
CA GLU A 56 5.59 34.81 28.38
C GLU A 56 4.83 35.63 29.43
N LEU A 57 3.68 36.19 29.08
CA LEU A 57 2.81 36.94 29.98
C LEU A 57 2.32 36.10 31.18
N ALA A 58 1.95 34.85 30.92
CA ALA A 58 1.52 33.92 31.97
C ALA A 58 2.64 33.59 32.97
N THR A 59 3.90 33.60 32.52
CA THR A 59 5.07 33.24 33.33
C THR A 59 5.64 34.45 34.07
N ASN A 60 5.85 35.56 33.36
CA ASN A 60 6.56 36.73 33.87
C ASN A 60 5.63 37.69 34.64
N TYR A 61 4.33 37.68 34.33
CA TYR A 61 3.33 38.58 34.94
C TYR A 61 2.08 37.82 35.45
N PRO A 62 2.23 36.72 36.20
CA PRO A 62 1.15 35.74 36.45
C PRO A 62 -0.09 36.29 37.18
N ASN A 63 0.04 37.46 37.81
CA ASN A 63 -0.98 38.11 38.64
C ASN A 63 -1.52 39.43 38.05
N ALA A 64 -0.94 39.92 36.94
CA ALA A 64 -1.42 41.07 36.20
C ALA A 64 -2.60 40.67 35.31
N ALA A 65 -3.45 41.62 34.89
CA ALA A 65 -4.62 41.32 34.05
C ALA A 65 -4.22 40.59 32.74
N PRO A 66 -3.19 41.04 32.00
CA PRO A 66 -2.65 40.29 30.85
C PRO A 66 -2.19 38.85 31.15
N GLY A 67 -1.53 38.62 32.29
CA GLY A 67 -0.99 37.31 32.64
C GLY A 67 -2.07 36.33 33.10
N LEU A 68 -3.03 36.79 33.91
CA LEU A 68 -4.20 35.98 34.30
C LEU A 68 -5.05 35.61 33.08
N PHE A 69 -5.32 36.57 32.19
CA PHE A 69 -5.96 36.28 30.91
C PHE A 69 -5.17 35.24 30.12
N SER A 70 -3.85 35.41 30.02
CA SER A 70 -3.01 34.53 29.21
C SER A 70 -2.98 33.11 29.75
N ARG A 71 -2.93 32.93 31.07
CA ARG A 71 -3.10 31.62 31.74
C ARG A 71 -4.44 30.98 31.40
N ALA A 72 -5.53 31.74 31.48
CA ALA A 72 -6.87 31.27 31.13
C ALA A 72 -6.98 30.87 29.65
N SER A 73 -6.43 31.69 28.75
CA SER A 73 -6.42 31.45 27.31
C SER A 73 -5.60 30.22 26.92
N LEU A 74 -4.45 29.99 27.56
CA LEU A 74 -3.63 28.80 27.32
C LEU A 74 -4.32 27.54 27.84
N ALA A 75 -4.94 27.60 29.03
CA ALA A 75 -5.72 26.49 29.57
C ALA A 75 -6.90 26.13 28.64
N ASP A 76 -7.61 27.12 28.12
CA ASP A 76 -8.72 26.90 27.18
C ASP A 76 -8.25 26.28 25.87
N LYS A 77 -7.15 26.78 25.32
CA LYS A 77 -6.55 26.23 24.10
C LYS A 77 -6.05 24.79 24.32
N ASN A 78 -5.50 24.50 25.50
CA ASN A 78 -5.19 23.15 25.94
C ASN A 78 -6.45 22.35 26.33
N GLY A 79 -7.66 22.90 26.18
CA GLY A 79 -8.97 22.28 26.39
C GLY A 79 -9.26 21.89 27.83
N GLU A 80 -8.56 22.52 28.77
CA GLU A 80 -8.85 22.51 30.19
C GLU A 80 -9.98 23.51 30.49
N ARG A 81 -11.13 23.34 29.84
CA ARG A 81 -12.20 24.36 29.78
C ARG A 81 -12.68 24.79 31.16
N GLN A 82 -12.72 23.89 32.13
CA GLN A 82 -13.08 24.22 33.52
C GLN A 82 -12.00 25.05 34.23
N ALA A 83 -10.73 24.73 34.03
CA ALA A 83 -9.61 25.48 34.59
C ALA A 83 -9.54 26.89 33.96
N ALA A 84 -9.74 26.97 32.65
CA ALA A 84 -9.85 28.23 31.92
C ALA A 84 -10.98 29.11 32.45
N ALA A 85 -12.19 28.56 32.62
CA ALA A 85 -13.32 29.28 33.18
C ALA A 85 -13.03 29.82 34.59
N LYS A 86 -12.36 29.03 35.44
CA LYS A 86 -11.94 29.47 36.78
C LYS A 86 -10.96 30.65 36.70
N LEU A 87 -9.94 30.56 35.85
CA LEU A 87 -8.93 31.61 35.68
C LEU A 87 -9.52 32.89 35.07
N TYR A 88 -10.47 32.77 34.12
CA TYR A 88 -11.19 33.92 33.60
C TYR A 88 -12.02 34.60 34.70
N ARG A 89 -12.75 33.84 35.54
CA ARG A 89 -13.48 34.41 36.69
C ARG A 89 -12.55 35.11 37.68
N GLU A 90 -11.44 34.48 38.04
CA GLU A 90 -10.41 35.09 38.91
C GLU A 90 -9.90 36.41 38.34
N CYS A 91 -9.68 36.47 37.02
CA CYS A 91 -9.29 37.71 36.35
C CYS A 91 -10.40 38.77 36.37
N ILE A 92 -11.67 38.39 36.21
CA ILE A 92 -12.83 39.32 36.25
C ILE A 92 -13.03 39.86 37.67
N GLU A 93 -12.90 39.02 38.70
CA GLU A 93 -13.00 39.43 40.10
C GLU A 93 -11.95 40.48 40.47
N LYS A 94 -10.72 40.31 39.97
CA LYS A 94 -9.61 41.22 40.24
C LYS A 94 -9.58 42.45 39.32
N TYR A 95 -10.01 42.31 38.07
CA TYR A 95 -9.97 43.33 37.04
C TYR A 95 -11.32 43.38 36.28
N PRO A 96 -12.38 43.92 36.90
CA PRO A 96 -13.76 43.78 36.42
C PRO A 96 -14.09 44.53 35.13
N GLU A 97 -13.21 45.43 34.70
CA GLU A 97 -13.30 46.23 33.46
C GLU A 97 -12.32 45.78 32.37
N PHE A 98 -11.55 44.70 32.60
CA PHE A 98 -10.61 44.21 31.60
C PHE A 98 -11.34 43.51 30.46
N MET A 99 -11.73 44.29 29.45
CA MET A 99 -12.54 43.89 28.29
C MET A 99 -12.10 42.59 27.60
N PRO A 100 -10.80 42.30 27.40
CA PRO A 100 -10.35 41.04 26.80
C PRO A 100 -10.81 39.78 27.56
N THR A 101 -10.79 39.80 28.88
CA THR A 101 -11.22 38.68 29.72
C THR A 101 -12.74 38.53 29.69
N LEU A 102 -13.48 39.65 29.78
CA LEU A 102 -14.94 39.65 29.66
C LEU A 102 -15.37 39.06 28.30
N TRP A 103 -14.68 39.47 27.23
CA TRP A 103 -14.88 38.98 25.87
C TRP A 103 -14.74 37.46 25.79
N ASN A 104 -13.58 36.91 26.18
CA ASN A 104 -13.33 35.47 26.09
C ASN A 104 -14.26 34.66 27.02
N TYR A 105 -14.50 35.14 28.24
CA TYR A 105 -15.37 34.45 29.19
C TYR A 105 -16.83 34.41 28.73
N SER A 106 -17.29 35.39 27.94
CA SER A 106 -18.66 35.38 27.40
C SER A 106 -18.97 34.13 26.55
N PHE A 107 -17.97 33.50 25.93
CA PHE A 107 -18.13 32.25 25.17
C PHE A 107 -18.22 30.99 26.06
N PHE A 108 -18.04 31.12 27.38
CA PHE A 108 -18.27 30.05 28.36
C PHE A 108 -19.68 30.09 28.94
N LEU A 109 -20.40 31.18 28.73
CA LEU A 109 -21.76 31.40 29.22
C LEU A 109 -22.78 31.12 28.10
N LYS A 110 -24.04 30.94 28.48
CA LYS A 110 -25.19 30.80 27.56
C LYS A 110 -26.40 31.54 28.12
N GLY A 111 -27.36 31.88 27.26
CA GLY A 111 -28.62 32.50 27.66
C GLY A 111 -28.42 33.82 28.39
N ASP A 112 -29.19 34.04 29.46
CA ASP A 112 -29.24 35.31 30.19
C ASP A 112 -27.89 35.72 30.79
N ASP A 113 -27.08 34.78 31.28
CA ASP A 113 -25.76 35.07 31.84
C ASP A 113 -24.78 35.59 30.78
N GLN A 114 -24.85 35.06 29.56
CA GLN A 114 -24.05 35.52 28.43
C GLN A 114 -24.49 36.91 27.98
N ARG A 115 -25.81 37.12 27.90
CA ARG A 115 -26.42 38.41 27.56
C ARG A 115 -26.00 39.49 28.56
N ALA A 116 -26.18 39.23 29.86
CA ALA A 116 -25.81 40.15 30.94
C ALA A 116 -24.32 40.53 30.92
N LEU A 117 -23.42 39.58 30.64
CA LEU A 117 -21.99 39.88 30.55
C LEU A 117 -21.66 40.76 29.33
N ARG A 118 -22.27 40.50 28.18
CA ARG A 118 -22.07 41.31 26.96
C ARG A 118 -22.68 42.70 27.10
N GLU A 119 -23.83 42.83 27.76
CA GLU A 119 -24.42 44.14 28.13
C GLU A 119 -23.52 44.91 29.11
N LYS A 120 -22.90 44.23 30.06
CA LYS A 120 -21.89 44.85 30.94
C LYS A 120 -20.71 45.39 30.12
N MET A 121 -20.22 44.64 29.14
CA MET A 121 -19.15 45.10 28.24
C MET A 121 -19.55 46.36 27.46
N MET A 122 -20.80 46.44 27.00
CA MET A 122 -21.35 47.65 26.37
C MET A 122 -21.39 48.86 27.30
N GLY A 123 -21.57 48.63 28.60
CA GLY A 123 -21.49 49.69 29.62
C GLY A 123 -20.07 50.25 29.81
N ILE A 124 -19.05 49.44 29.54
CA ILE A 124 -17.63 49.80 29.70
C ILE A 124 -17.13 50.53 28.45
N ASP A 125 -17.16 49.86 27.29
CA ASP A 125 -16.74 50.44 26.02
C ASP A 125 -17.52 49.79 24.86
N PRO A 126 -18.55 50.47 24.33
CA PRO A 126 -19.33 49.95 23.21
C PRO A 126 -18.58 50.00 21.87
N HIS A 127 -17.45 50.72 21.77
CA HIS A 127 -16.59 50.75 20.58
C HIS A 127 -15.51 49.66 20.61
N PHE A 128 -15.48 48.82 21.66
CA PHE A 128 -14.45 47.81 21.84
C PHE A 128 -14.28 46.92 20.61
N TYR A 129 -13.03 46.84 20.13
CA TYR A 129 -12.65 46.10 18.93
C TYR A 129 -13.53 46.47 17.73
N HIS A 130 -13.61 47.77 17.44
CA HIS A 130 -14.46 48.33 16.38
C HIS A 130 -15.95 47.99 16.59
N GLY A 131 -16.48 48.03 17.81
CA GLY A 131 -17.90 47.73 18.05
C GLY A 131 -18.30 46.28 17.83
N THR A 132 -17.35 45.33 17.92
CA THR A 132 -17.67 43.90 17.79
C THR A 132 -18.60 43.41 18.93
N VAL A 133 -18.59 44.07 20.09
CA VAL A 133 -19.54 43.78 21.19
C VAL A 133 -20.99 44.05 20.75
N VAL A 134 -21.23 45.11 19.98
CA VAL A 134 -22.54 45.44 19.40
C VAL A 134 -23.01 44.32 18.49
N ARG A 135 -22.11 43.81 17.63
CA ARG A 135 -22.38 42.70 16.72
C ARG A 135 -22.73 41.41 17.47
N LEU A 136 -21.95 41.04 18.48
CA LEU A 136 -22.23 39.82 19.26
C LEU A 136 -23.55 39.88 20.04
N LEU A 137 -23.99 41.08 20.46
CA LEU A 137 -25.29 41.25 21.09
C LEU A 137 -26.42 41.18 20.05
N TYR A 138 -26.20 41.76 18.87
CA TYR A 138 -27.12 41.62 17.75
C TYR A 138 -27.37 40.15 17.42
N ASP A 139 -26.31 39.33 17.28
CA ASP A 139 -26.45 37.90 16.97
C ASP A 139 -27.31 37.14 18.00
N LEU A 140 -27.31 37.56 19.27
CA LEU A 140 -28.16 36.99 20.33
C LEU A 140 -29.61 37.49 20.31
N GLU A 141 -29.85 38.69 19.79
CA GLU A 141 -31.20 39.26 19.64
C GLU A 141 -31.87 38.85 18.34
N GLU A 142 -31.09 38.51 17.31
CA GLU A 142 -31.55 37.96 16.04
C GLU A 142 -32.37 36.68 16.22
N GLU A 143 -32.03 35.87 17.23
CA GLU A 143 -32.76 34.65 17.59
C GLU A 143 -34.13 34.93 18.25
N SER A 144 -34.51 36.19 18.50
CA SER A 144 -35.72 36.56 19.27
C SER A 144 -36.94 36.95 18.41
N SER A 145 -36.91 38.06 17.65
CA SER A 145 -37.94 38.46 16.66
C SER A 145 -37.47 39.65 15.79
N VAL A 146 -38.05 39.82 14.59
CA VAL A 146 -37.73 40.94 13.67
C VAL A 146 -37.95 42.31 14.35
N GLU A 147 -39.02 42.47 15.13
CA GLU A 147 -39.30 43.71 15.87
C GLU A 147 -38.32 43.93 17.04
N ALA A 148 -37.78 42.87 17.63
CA ALA A 148 -36.76 42.97 18.67
C ALA A 148 -35.42 43.46 18.09
N VAL A 149 -35.06 42.97 16.91
CA VAL A 149 -33.86 43.36 16.18
C VAL A 149 -33.88 44.83 15.74
N GLU A 150 -34.98 45.30 15.16
CA GLU A 150 -35.11 46.71 14.76
C GLU A 150 -35.08 47.65 15.97
N ARG A 151 -35.72 47.27 17.08
CA ARG A 151 -35.63 48.02 18.35
C ARG A 151 -34.21 48.01 18.93
N PHE A 152 -33.47 46.92 18.76
CA PHE A 152 -32.08 46.83 19.19
C PHE A 152 -31.23 47.81 18.38
N ILE A 153 -31.31 47.77 17.05
CA ILE A 153 -30.53 48.65 16.17
C ILE A 153 -30.87 50.12 16.45
N SER A 154 -32.14 50.52 16.43
CA SER A 154 -32.51 51.94 16.63
C SER A 154 -32.05 52.48 17.98
N ARG A 155 -32.18 51.69 19.05
CA ARG A 155 -31.72 52.09 20.40
C ARG A 155 -30.22 52.37 20.43
N TRP A 156 -29.42 51.61 19.68
CA TRP A 156 -27.98 51.76 19.66
C TRP A 156 -27.50 52.80 18.65
N GLU A 157 -28.23 53.02 17.56
CA GLU A 157 -28.00 54.15 16.66
C GLU A 157 -28.17 55.49 17.36
N ASP A 158 -29.15 55.61 18.26
CA ASP A 158 -29.34 56.81 19.09
C ASP A 158 -28.14 57.06 20.03
N ARG A 159 -27.40 56.00 20.40
CA ARG A 159 -26.31 56.07 21.39
C ARG A 159 -24.92 56.18 20.77
N LEU A 160 -24.67 55.51 19.65
CA LEU A 160 -23.38 55.48 18.95
C LEU A 160 -23.36 56.35 17.68
N GLY A 161 -24.51 56.86 17.27
CA GLY A 161 -24.72 57.54 16.00
C GLY A 161 -25.10 56.55 14.90
N ALA A 162 -26.15 56.89 14.14
CA ALA A 162 -26.62 56.08 13.01
C ALA A 162 -25.57 55.87 11.91
N ASP A 163 -24.58 56.76 11.83
CA ASP A 163 -23.47 56.68 10.87
C ASP A 163 -22.34 55.74 11.31
N HIS A 164 -22.41 55.13 12.50
CA HIS A 164 -21.41 54.16 12.95
C HIS A 164 -21.43 52.92 12.05
N TYR A 165 -20.25 52.50 11.61
CA TYR A 165 -20.09 51.51 10.53
C TYR A 165 -20.77 50.16 10.84
N VAL A 166 -20.73 49.73 12.11
CA VAL A 166 -21.24 48.43 12.58
C VAL A 166 -22.72 48.21 12.22
N PHE A 167 -23.57 49.24 12.23
CA PHE A 167 -24.99 49.10 11.93
C PHE A 167 -25.23 48.83 10.44
N ASN A 168 -24.49 49.53 9.57
CA ASN A 168 -24.48 49.24 8.15
C ASN A 168 -23.84 47.87 7.86
N PHE A 169 -22.80 47.48 8.59
CA PHE A 169 -22.19 46.16 8.45
C PHE A 169 -23.15 45.02 8.81
N ILE A 170 -23.85 45.12 9.96
CA ILE A 170 -24.87 44.17 10.41
C ILE A 170 -26.01 44.08 9.39
N ARG A 171 -26.55 45.22 8.93
CA ARG A 171 -27.59 45.24 7.89
C ARG A 171 -27.12 44.57 6.60
N GLY A 172 -25.86 44.77 6.22
CA GLY A 172 -25.25 44.09 5.07
C GLY A 172 -25.17 42.58 5.23
N LEU A 173 -24.72 42.07 6.39
CA LEU A 173 -24.68 40.64 6.70
C LEU A 173 -26.07 40.00 6.60
N ASN A 174 -27.09 40.61 7.22
CA ASN A 174 -28.45 40.10 7.19
C ASN A 174 -29.02 40.07 5.75
N GLN A 175 -28.77 41.12 4.96
CA GLN A 175 -29.17 41.12 3.56
C GLN A 175 -28.44 40.02 2.75
N GLN A 176 -27.16 39.78 3.00
CA GLN A 176 -26.37 38.79 2.26
C GLN A 176 -26.75 37.34 2.62
N TYR A 177 -26.85 37.01 3.90
CA TYR A 177 -26.99 35.62 4.35
C TYR A 177 -28.45 35.20 4.58
N ASP A 178 -29.28 36.08 5.14
CA ASP A 178 -30.67 35.73 5.50
C ASP A 178 -31.63 36.02 4.35
N HIS A 179 -31.50 37.20 3.75
CA HIS A 179 -32.38 37.63 2.65
C HIS A 179 -31.82 37.33 1.25
N LYS A 180 -30.54 36.92 1.14
CA LYS A 180 -29.83 36.67 -0.13
C LYS A 180 -29.97 37.81 -1.15
N ASN A 181 -30.07 39.06 -0.66
CA ASN A 181 -30.18 40.27 -1.46
C ASN A 181 -28.80 40.94 -1.58
N PHE A 182 -28.01 40.46 -2.54
CA PHE A 182 -26.62 40.87 -2.72
C PHE A 182 -26.47 42.36 -3.09
N GLU A 183 -27.37 42.90 -3.91
CA GLU A 183 -27.34 44.32 -4.31
C GLU A 183 -27.53 45.25 -3.08
N LYS A 184 -28.51 44.95 -2.22
CA LYS A 184 -28.71 45.73 -0.99
C LYS A 184 -27.57 45.54 0.00
N ALA A 185 -27.08 44.31 0.15
CA ALA A 185 -25.92 44.05 1.00
C ALA A 185 -24.68 44.82 0.52
N GLU A 186 -24.43 44.91 -0.79
CA GLU A 186 -23.35 45.71 -1.37
C GLU A 186 -23.49 47.20 -1.00
N GLN A 187 -24.70 47.76 -1.11
CA GLN A 187 -24.96 49.16 -0.72
C GLN A 187 -24.65 49.41 0.75
N TYR A 188 -25.05 48.50 1.64
CA TYR A 188 -24.78 48.62 3.07
C TYR A 188 -23.29 48.48 3.40
N TYR A 189 -22.57 47.54 2.78
CA TYR A 189 -21.13 47.41 2.96
C TYR A 189 -20.37 48.65 2.46
N LYS A 190 -20.74 49.22 1.30
CA LYS A 190 -20.16 50.47 0.81
C LYS A 190 -20.37 51.62 1.79
N LYS A 191 -21.57 51.75 2.38
CA LYS A 191 -21.86 52.75 3.41
C LYS A 191 -20.98 52.56 4.65
N ALA A 192 -20.82 51.32 5.11
CA ALA A 192 -19.93 51.02 6.23
C ALA A 192 -18.45 51.37 5.91
N LEU A 193 -17.99 51.07 4.70
CA LEU A 193 -16.62 51.30 4.21
C LEU A 193 -16.27 52.78 3.92
N ILE A 194 -17.21 53.72 4.00
CA ILE A 194 -16.93 55.16 3.88
C ILE A 194 -16.50 55.76 5.24
N THR A 195 -16.85 55.09 6.33
CA THR A 195 -16.52 55.56 7.68
C THR A 195 -15.07 55.25 8.04
N ARG A 196 -14.45 56.08 8.90
CA ARG A 196 -13.08 55.87 9.39
C ARG A 196 -12.88 54.49 10.03
N GLU A 197 -13.84 54.04 10.83
CA GLU A 197 -13.77 52.77 11.55
C GLU A 197 -14.08 51.56 10.67
N GLY A 198 -14.95 51.71 9.68
CA GLY A 198 -15.24 50.66 8.71
C GLY A 198 -14.08 50.40 7.76
N VAL A 199 -13.38 51.45 7.28
CA VAL A 199 -12.21 51.32 6.38
C VAL A 199 -11.13 50.43 6.98
N VAL A 200 -10.94 50.46 8.31
CA VAL A 200 -9.88 49.70 9.00
C VAL A 200 -10.34 48.32 9.48
N ASN A 201 -11.62 47.96 9.29
CA ASN A 201 -12.15 46.65 9.67
C ASN A 201 -11.97 45.62 8.54
N PHE A 202 -11.07 44.65 8.72
CA PHE A 202 -10.80 43.61 7.72
C PHE A 202 -11.98 42.66 7.46
N GLU A 203 -12.78 42.32 8.48
CA GLU A 203 -13.93 41.41 8.33
C GLU A 203 -14.99 42.03 7.39
N LEU A 204 -15.20 43.35 7.48
CA LEU A 204 -16.07 44.08 6.56
C LEU A 204 -15.56 44.00 5.11
N TRP A 205 -14.25 44.20 4.88
CA TRP A 205 -13.65 44.06 3.55
C TRP A 205 -13.74 42.62 3.02
N GLU A 206 -13.45 41.63 3.86
CA GLU A 206 -13.58 40.20 3.52
C GLU A 206 -15.00 39.88 3.06
N LYS A 207 -16.03 40.31 3.82
CA LYS A 207 -17.43 40.04 3.50
C LYS A 207 -17.90 40.80 2.27
N TYR A 208 -17.46 42.04 2.10
CA TYR A 208 -17.72 42.81 0.88
C TYR A 208 -17.18 42.08 -0.37
N ILE A 209 -15.96 41.55 -0.31
CA ILE A 209 -15.38 40.82 -1.44
C ILE A 209 -15.98 39.44 -1.62
N ASP A 210 -16.23 38.68 -0.56
CA ASP A 210 -16.98 37.42 -0.64
C ASP A 210 -18.31 37.64 -1.37
N LEU A 211 -19.03 38.73 -1.07
CA LEU A 211 -20.26 39.11 -1.74
C LEU A 211 -20.05 39.38 -3.23
N LYS A 212 -19.04 40.21 -3.58
CA LYS A 212 -18.69 40.46 -4.98
C LYS A 212 -18.36 39.15 -5.69
N MET A 213 -17.68 38.22 -5.03
CA MET A 213 -17.31 36.93 -5.59
C MET A 213 -18.52 35.98 -5.76
N VAL A 214 -19.51 36.00 -4.86
CA VAL A 214 -20.72 35.13 -4.93
C VAL A 214 -21.62 35.46 -6.13
N GLU A 215 -21.76 36.74 -6.51
CA GLU A 215 -22.43 37.14 -7.76
C GLU A 215 -21.66 36.69 -9.02
N LEU A 216 -20.39 36.32 -8.86
CA LEU A 216 -19.40 36.07 -9.91
C LEU A 216 -18.97 34.58 -10.01
N PHE A 217 -19.58 33.68 -9.23
CA PHE A 217 -19.28 32.24 -9.22
C PHE A 217 -20.16 31.40 -10.17
N ASP A 218 -20.89 32.00 -11.12
CA ASP A 218 -21.33 31.29 -12.32
C ASP A 218 -20.13 31.18 -13.29
N PRO A 219 -19.51 30.00 -13.45
CA PRO A 219 -18.30 29.85 -14.28
C PRO A 219 -18.52 30.21 -15.75
N ALA A 220 -19.79 30.30 -16.19
CA ALA A 220 -20.16 30.58 -17.57
C ALA A 220 -20.21 32.09 -17.93
N SER A 221 -20.19 33.01 -16.95
CA SER A 221 -20.62 34.40 -17.17
C SER A 221 -19.54 35.48 -17.02
N MET A 222 -18.28 35.16 -16.75
CA MET A 222 -17.22 36.17 -16.56
C MET A 222 -15.93 35.96 -17.34
N THR A 223 -15.30 37.09 -17.66
CA THR A 223 -13.97 37.16 -18.26
C THR A 223 -12.87 37.33 -17.20
N GLU A 224 -11.62 37.05 -17.57
CA GLU A 224 -10.44 37.22 -16.73
C GLU A 224 -10.24 38.67 -16.24
N GLY A 225 -10.72 39.67 -17.00
CA GLY A 225 -10.64 41.09 -16.65
C GLY A 225 -11.53 41.50 -15.48
N ASP A 226 -12.72 40.92 -15.37
CA ASP A 226 -13.68 41.26 -14.33
C ASP A 226 -13.19 40.79 -12.94
N ARG A 227 -12.48 39.65 -12.89
CA ARG A 227 -11.84 39.14 -11.66
C ARG A 227 -10.68 40.02 -11.19
N ILE A 228 -9.93 40.62 -12.13
CA ILE A 228 -8.83 41.53 -11.82
C ILE A 228 -9.36 42.82 -11.19
N GLU A 229 -10.48 43.34 -11.70
CA GLU A 229 -11.07 44.56 -11.16
C GLU A 229 -11.58 44.36 -9.73
N THR A 230 -12.22 43.23 -9.42
CA THR A 230 -12.61 42.89 -8.03
C THR A 230 -11.41 42.78 -7.09
N LEU A 231 -10.28 42.23 -7.55
CA LEU A 231 -9.05 42.15 -6.76
C LEU A 231 -8.35 43.52 -6.58
N ARG A 232 -8.51 44.46 -7.52
CA ARG A 232 -8.01 45.84 -7.38
C ARG A 232 -8.73 46.63 -6.29
N GLU A 233 -10.02 46.38 -6.07
CA GLU A 233 -10.77 47.03 -5.00
C GLU A 233 -10.16 46.75 -3.60
N LEU A 234 -9.55 45.57 -3.39
CA LEU A 234 -8.81 45.24 -2.17
C LEU A 234 -7.50 46.03 -2.03
N GLU A 235 -6.76 46.23 -3.13
CA GLU A 235 -5.55 47.05 -3.15
C GLU A 235 -5.87 48.52 -2.85
N ASP A 236 -6.98 49.02 -3.38
CA ASP A 236 -7.48 50.35 -3.07
C ASP A 236 -7.94 50.47 -1.61
N GLY A 237 -8.45 49.38 -1.02
CA GLY A 237 -8.68 49.27 0.41
C GLY A 237 -7.40 49.49 1.23
N ILE A 238 -6.28 48.87 0.84
CA ILE A 238 -4.96 49.09 1.49
C ILE A 238 -4.56 50.57 1.41
N LYS A 239 -4.72 51.21 0.24
CA LYS A 239 -4.42 52.65 0.06
C LYS A 239 -5.30 53.53 0.96
N ARG A 240 -6.60 53.21 1.07
CA ARG A 240 -7.53 53.93 1.97
C ARG A 240 -7.14 53.78 3.43
N VAL A 241 -6.77 52.57 3.89
CA VAL A 241 -6.23 52.36 5.24
C VAL A 241 -4.92 53.12 5.45
N GLY A 242 -4.04 53.15 4.45
CA GLY A 242 -2.79 53.90 4.45
C GLY A 242 -2.97 55.39 4.75
N ASN A 243 -4.07 55.98 4.29
CA ASN A 243 -4.44 57.39 4.49
C ASN A 243 -5.13 57.69 5.85
N THR A 244 -5.29 56.69 6.72
CA THR A 244 -5.84 56.88 8.08
C THR A 244 -4.74 57.09 9.12
N ASP A 245 -5.07 57.67 10.28
CA ASP A 245 -4.10 57.88 11.38
C ASP A 245 -3.83 56.62 12.23
N VAL A 246 -4.25 55.42 11.79
CA VAL A 246 -3.95 54.19 12.56
C VAL A 246 -2.45 53.90 12.56
N SER A 247 -1.98 53.18 13.59
CA SER A 247 -0.55 52.86 13.70
C SER A 247 -0.05 52.07 12.49
N GLU A 248 1.22 52.28 12.12
CA GLU A 248 1.86 51.58 11.01
C GLU A 248 1.81 50.05 11.17
N VAL A 249 1.89 49.57 12.42
CA VAL A 249 1.76 48.14 12.76
C VAL A 249 0.37 47.61 12.38
N GLU A 250 -0.70 48.35 12.65
CA GLU A 250 -2.06 47.95 12.29
C GLU A 250 -2.29 48.04 10.77
N LYS A 251 -1.68 49.01 10.08
CA LYS A 251 -1.67 49.08 8.61
C LYS A 251 -1.02 47.85 7.99
N ASN A 252 0.14 47.44 8.52
CA ASN A 252 0.87 46.27 8.06
C ASN A 252 0.11 44.96 8.32
N LYS A 253 -0.55 44.82 9.48
CA LYS A 253 -1.42 43.67 9.77
C LYS A 253 -2.62 43.61 8.82
N PHE A 254 -3.22 44.76 8.50
CA PHE A 254 -4.30 44.84 7.53
C PHE A 254 -3.83 44.42 6.13
N ALA A 255 -2.72 44.99 5.66
CA ALA A 255 -2.12 44.64 4.37
C ALA A 255 -1.77 43.14 4.29
N HIS A 256 -1.16 42.57 5.34
CA HIS A 256 -0.91 41.13 5.42
C HIS A 256 -2.17 40.29 5.21
N LYS A 257 -3.26 40.62 5.93
CA LYS A 257 -4.53 39.88 5.81
C LYS A 257 -5.13 39.99 4.41
N VAL A 258 -5.06 41.18 3.78
CA VAL A 258 -5.52 41.40 2.40
C VAL A 258 -4.72 40.57 1.41
N TYR A 259 -3.39 40.70 1.39
CA TYR A 259 -2.55 39.94 0.45
C TYR A 259 -2.65 38.43 0.66
N LYS A 260 -2.76 37.97 1.91
CA LYS A 260 -3.03 36.55 2.22
C LYS A 260 -4.37 36.11 1.63
N TYR A 261 -5.44 36.85 1.87
CA TYR A 261 -6.77 36.53 1.36
C TYR A 261 -6.80 36.52 -0.18
N MET A 262 -6.15 37.48 -0.84
CA MET A 262 -5.99 37.49 -2.30
C MET A 262 -5.26 36.23 -2.78
N GLY A 263 -4.16 35.84 -2.12
CA GLY A 263 -3.46 34.60 -2.41
C GLY A 263 -4.36 33.37 -2.25
N ASP A 264 -5.19 33.31 -1.20
CA ASP A 264 -6.14 32.21 -0.96
C ASP A 264 -7.22 32.12 -2.05
N GLN A 265 -7.67 33.25 -2.61
CA GLN A 265 -8.58 33.24 -3.76
C GLN A 265 -7.87 32.84 -5.05
N ILE A 266 -6.65 33.32 -5.28
CA ILE A 266 -5.85 33.02 -6.48
C ILE A 266 -5.42 31.55 -6.48
N ALA A 267 -5.12 30.95 -5.33
CA ALA A 267 -4.75 29.54 -5.19
C ALA A 267 -5.82 28.59 -5.74
N LYS A 268 -7.10 29.00 -5.74
CA LYS A 268 -8.20 28.23 -6.37
C LYS A 268 -8.10 28.16 -7.90
N ILE A 269 -7.32 29.06 -8.51
CA ILE A 269 -7.15 29.21 -9.96
C ILE A 269 -5.73 28.81 -10.39
N ASN A 270 -4.69 29.36 -9.74
CA ASN A 270 -3.29 29.09 -10.03
C ASN A 270 -2.39 29.31 -8.80
N GLN A 271 -1.73 28.24 -8.36
CA GLN A 271 -0.89 28.23 -7.16
C GLN A 271 0.42 29.04 -7.31
N ASP A 272 1.04 29.08 -8.49
CA ASP A 272 2.32 29.78 -8.69
C ASP A 272 2.20 31.30 -8.49
N PHE A 273 1.06 31.87 -8.88
CA PHE A 273 0.80 33.28 -8.63
C PHE A 273 0.40 33.55 -7.18
N ALA A 274 -0.32 32.62 -6.54
CA ALA A 274 -0.72 32.75 -5.14
C ALA A 274 0.50 32.93 -4.22
N ASP A 275 1.60 32.20 -4.49
CA ASP A 275 2.85 32.34 -3.73
C ASP A 275 3.42 33.76 -3.76
N GLY A 276 3.26 34.50 -4.87
CA GLY A 276 3.69 35.90 -4.97
C GLY A 276 2.92 36.80 -3.99
N PHE A 277 1.61 36.59 -3.86
CA PHE A 277 0.77 37.30 -2.88
C PHE A 277 1.09 36.87 -1.44
N TYR A 278 1.39 35.59 -1.21
CA TYR A 278 1.81 35.10 0.10
C TYR A 278 3.16 35.67 0.53
N ASN A 279 4.15 35.71 -0.36
CA ASN A 279 5.43 36.36 -0.10
C ASN A 279 5.24 37.85 0.19
N LYS A 280 4.37 38.54 -0.58
CA LYS A 280 4.05 39.94 -0.32
C LYS A 280 3.39 40.15 1.03
N ALA A 281 2.47 39.28 1.44
CA ALA A 281 1.87 39.32 2.76
C ALA A 281 2.92 39.12 3.88
N LEU A 282 3.90 38.24 3.68
CA LEU A 282 5.01 38.01 4.63
C LEU A 282 5.95 39.22 4.74
N GLU A 283 6.13 40.02 3.68
CA GLU A 283 6.88 41.29 3.74
C GLU A 283 6.21 42.32 4.66
N PHE A 284 4.88 42.41 4.65
CA PHE A 284 4.14 43.33 5.52
C PHE A 284 4.10 42.85 6.97
N TYR A 285 3.82 41.57 7.18
CA TYR A 285 3.80 40.98 8.52
C TYR A 285 4.10 39.49 8.44
N PHE A 286 5.05 39.01 9.25
CA PHE A 286 5.37 37.59 9.26
C PHE A 286 4.30 36.76 9.97
N SER A 287 3.87 35.67 9.34
CA SER A 287 3.11 34.62 10.02
C SER A 287 3.64 33.25 9.65
N ALA A 288 3.89 32.43 10.68
CA ALA A 288 4.50 31.12 10.52
C ALA A 288 3.59 30.17 9.74
N GLU A 289 2.28 30.32 9.90
CA GLU A 289 1.25 29.55 9.20
C GLU A 289 1.26 29.85 7.69
N LEU A 290 1.57 31.08 7.30
CA LEU A 290 1.69 31.44 5.89
C LEU A 290 3.04 31.00 5.31
N ALA A 291 4.12 31.11 6.09
CA ALA A 291 5.43 30.61 5.70
C ALA A 291 5.42 29.09 5.47
N GLU A 292 4.75 28.33 6.36
CA GLU A 292 4.50 26.90 6.20
C GLU A 292 3.76 26.60 4.89
N LYS A 293 2.67 27.33 4.60
CA LYS A 293 1.92 27.17 3.35
C LYS A 293 2.76 27.43 2.09
N VAL A 294 3.62 28.45 2.10
CA VAL A 294 4.55 28.74 0.99
C VAL A 294 5.56 27.62 0.84
N TYR A 295 6.10 27.10 1.94
CA TYR A 295 6.99 25.94 1.93
C TYR A 295 6.33 24.69 1.35
N GLU A 296 5.15 24.31 1.83
CA GLU A 296 4.40 23.15 1.33
C GLU A 296 4.16 23.27 -0.19
N SER A 297 3.76 24.46 -0.65
CA SER A 297 3.58 24.77 -2.07
C SER A 297 4.88 24.57 -2.87
N LEU A 298 6.01 25.11 -2.40
CA LEU A 298 7.32 24.93 -3.05
C LEU A 298 7.74 23.46 -3.06
N TRP A 299 7.46 22.76 -1.97
CA TRP A 299 7.79 21.35 -1.79
C TRP A 299 7.03 20.44 -2.76
N GLU A 300 5.70 20.59 -2.85
CA GLU A 300 4.84 19.81 -3.74
C GLU A 300 5.22 19.97 -5.22
N ARG A 301 5.70 21.16 -5.60
CA ARG A 301 6.18 21.46 -6.96
C ARG A 301 7.65 21.09 -7.19
N MET A 302 8.26 20.34 -6.27
CA MET A 302 9.66 19.87 -6.34
C MET A 302 10.71 20.99 -6.40
N ARG A 303 10.39 22.22 -5.97
CA ARG A 303 11.32 23.37 -5.89
C ARG A 303 12.12 23.35 -4.58
N ARG A 304 12.82 22.24 -4.33
CA ARG A 304 13.41 21.91 -3.01
C ARG A 304 14.48 22.90 -2.53
N ASN A 305 15.32 23.41 -3.43
CA ASN A 305 16.37 24.36 -3.05
C ASN A 305 15.79 25.72 -2.65
N GLU A 306 14.72 26.14 -3.31
CA GLU A 306 14.01 27.38 -2.99
C GLU A 306 13.27 27.24 -1.66
N ALA A 307 12.64 26.08 -1.42
CA ALA A 307 12.04 25.77 -0.13
C ALA A 307 13.06 25.80 1.02
N LEU A 308 14.27 25.26 0.81
CA LEU A 308 15.36 25.33 1.78
C LEU A 308 15.79 26.78 2.04
N THR A 309 16.14 27.51 0.99
CA THR A 309 16.60 28.91 1.09
C THR A 309 15.56 29.77 1.81
N PHE A 310 14.28 29.62 1.43
CA PHE A 310 13.18 30.30 2.07
C PHE A 310 13.07 29.96 3.57
N MET A 311 13.20 28.69 3.95
CA MET A 311 13.15 28.29 5.36
C MET A 311 14.38 28.72 6.17
N GLU A 312 15.58 28.72 5.57
CA GLU A 312 16.80 29.24 6.20
C GLU A 312 16.69 30.74 6.47
N ASP A 313 16.27 31.53 5.48
CA ASP A 313 16.03 32.98 5.63
C ASP A 313 15.01 33.30 6.71
N ASN A 314 13.92 32.52 6.78
CA ASN A 314 12.90 32.70 7.82
C ASN A 314 13.40 32.23 9.20
N ALA A 315 14.22 31.18 9.27
CA ALA A 315 14.78 30.71 10.54
C ALA A 315 15.82 31.68 11.11
N GLU A 316 16.55 32.40 10.26
CA GLU A 316 17.46 33.48 10.69
C GLU A 316 16.67 34.67 11.25
N LYS A 317 15.61 35.09 10.55
CA LYS A 317 14.75 36.21 10.98
C LYS A 317 13.91 35.88 12.21
N TYR A 318 13.49 34.62 12.36
CA TYR A 318 12.57 34.17 13.42
C TYR A 318 13.09 32.90 14.13
N PRO A 319 14.23 32.97 14.84
CA PRO A 319 14.95 31.81 15.36
C PRO A 319 14.25 31.04 16.49
N ASP A 320 13.20 31.61 17.07
CA ASP A 320 12.38 31.02 18.13
C ASP A 320 10.99 30.57 17.66
N ASN A 321 10.71 30.64 16.35
CA ASN A 321 9.42 30.21 15.82
C ASN A 321 9.41 28.71 15.55
N PHE A 322 8.67 27.94 16.35
CA PHE A 322 8.71 26.47 16.26
C PHE A 322 8.28 25.92 14.89
N LYS A 323 7.31 26.54 14.20
CA LYS A 323 6.85 26.09 12.88
C LYS A 323 7.88 26.30 11.79
N VAL A 324 8.63 27.41 11.86
CA VAL A 324 9.76 27.66 10.95
C VAL A 324 10.86 26.64 11.19
N LEU A 325 11.19 26.38 12.46
CA LEU A 325 12.19 25.38 12.84
C LEU A 325 11.76 23.96 12.43
N GLU A 326 10.49 23.61 12.60
CA GLU A 326 9.90 22.34 12.18
C GLU A 326 9.96 22.18 10.65
N GLY A 327 9.53 23.19 9.88
CA GLY A 327 9.62 23.19 8.41
C GLY A 327 11.05 23.03 7.92
N LEU A 328 12.01 23.74 8.53
CA LEU A 328 13.43 23.58 8.22
C LEU A 328 13.94 22.18 8.58
N ALA A 329 13.48 21.60 9.69
CA ALA A 329 13.80 20.24 10.08
C ALA A 329 13.29 19.20 9.06
N HIS A 330 12.06 19.37 8.55
CA HIS A 330 11.51 18.55 7.46
C HIS A 330 12.38 18.62 6.19
N VAL A 331 12.86 19.81 5.81
CA VAL A 331 13.73 19.96 4.64
C VAL A 331 15.04 19.18 4.83
N TYR A 332 15.71 19.35 5.98
CA TYR A 332 16.95 18.61 6.27
C TYR A 332 16.73 17.10 6.36
N SER A 333 15.62 16.66 6.98
CA SER A 333 15.23 15.25 7.04
C SER A 333 15.08 14.64 5.65
N ASN A 334 14.42 15.36 4.74
CA ASN A 334 14.24 14.91 3.36
C ASN A 334 15.54 14.84 2.56
N GLN A 335 16.56 15.62 2.95
CA GLN A 335 17.93 15.52 2.46
C GLN A 335 18.75 14.43 3.18
N GLN A 336 18.12 13.63 4.05
CA GLN A 336 18.77 12.64 4.93
C GLN A 336 19.80 13.24 5.89
N ASN A 337 19.79 14.56 6.08
CA ASN A 337 20.59 15.23 7.10
C ASN A 337 19.86 15.18 8.46
N TYR A 338 19.81 13.98 9.03
CA TYR A 338 19.10 13.71 10.28
C TYR A 338 19.69 14.44 11.49
N LYS A 339 20.98 14.77 11.45
CA LYS A 339 21.66 15.50 12.54
C LYS A 339 21.14 16.94 12.65
N ASP A 340 21.07 17.65 11.52
CA ASP A 340 20.53 19.01 11.52
C ASP A 340 19.01 18.99 11.71
N ALA A 341 18.30 18.04 11.10
CA ALA A 341 16.87 17.86 11.35
C ALA A 341 16.56 17.66 12.84
N GLU A 342 17.28 16.76 13.54
CA GLU A 342 17.13 16.54 14.98
C GLU A 342 17.40 17.81 15.80
N LYS A 343 18.45 18.56 15.46
CA LYS A 343 18.77 19.84 16.11
C LYS A 343 17.59 20.82 16.02
N TYR A 344 16.98 20.95 14.84
CA TYR A 344 15.86 21.87 14.64
C TYR A 344 14.56 21.35 15.26
N TYR A 345 14.25 20.05 15.17
CA TYR A 345 13.09 19.47 15.86
C TYR A 345 13.16 19.63 17.37
N ARG A 346 14.32 19.36 18.00
CA ARG A 346 14.46 19.53 19.46
C ARG A 346 14.25 20.99 19.87
N ARG A 347 14.75 21.94 19.08
CA ARG A 347 14.48 23.37 19.30
C ARG A 347 13.02 23.72 19.08
N ALA A 348 12.38 23.19 18.04
CA ALA A 348 10.96 23.41 17.77
C ALA A 348 10.09 22.89 18.93
N ILE A 349 10.36 21.70 19.45
CA ILE A 349 9.65 21.12 20.61
C ILE A 349 9.82 21.99 21.86
N ASP A 350 11.02 22.55 22.11
CA ASP A 350 11.28 23.48 23.21
C ASP A 350 10.49 24.79 23.07
N LYS A 351 10.34 25.28 21.84
CA LYS A 351 9.63 26.53 21.51
C LYS A 351 8.13 26.34 21.28
N ALA A 352 7.63 25.11 21.31
CA ALA A 352 6.20 24.82 21.22
C ALA A 352 5.54 24.93 22.60
N TYR A 353 4.59 25.84 22.74
CA TYR A 353 3.99 26.16 24.05
C TYR A 353 2.71 25.35 24.32
N LEU A 354 1.94 25.04 23.27
CA LEU A 354 0.72 24.24 23.40
C LEU A 354 1.05 22.74 23.45
N VAL A 355 0.19 21.97 24.10
CA VAL A 355 0.33 20.50 24.14
C VAL A 355 0.13 19.90 22.75
N GLU A 356 -0.78 20.47 21.96
CA GLU A 356 -1.07 20.02 20.59
C GLU A 356 0.13 20.25 19.66
N ASP A 357 0.71 21.45 19.69
CA ASP A 357 1.92 21.79 18.91
C ASP A 357 3.11 20.90 19.32
N ARG A 358 3.36 20.74 20.63
CA ARG A 358 4.45 19.87 21.12
C ARG A 358 4.26 18.43 20.70
N TRP A 359 3.03 17.92 20.75
CA TRP A 359 2.71 16.58 20.28
C TRP A 359 3.02 16.45 18.79
N GLU A 360 2.52 17.38 17.97
CA GLU A 360 2.66 17.35 16.52
C GLU A 360 4.13 17.42 16.10
N THR A 361 4.90 18.37 16.63
CA THR A 361 6.34 18.46 16.37
C THR A 361 7.10 17.23 16.88
N THR A 362 6.71 16.65 18.02
CA THR A 362 7.32 15.40 18.52
C THR A 362 6.98 14.21 17.62
N TYR A 363 5.74 14.15 17.11
CA TYR A 363 5.31 13.14 16.16
C TYR A 363 6.11 13.24 14.86
N TYR A 364 6.25 14.44 14.28
CA TYR A 364 7.07 14.65 13.08
C TYR A 364 8.53 14.33 13.33
N TYR A 365 9.11 14.76 14.46
CA TYR A 365 10.47 14.36 14.82
C TYR A 365 10.64 12.83 14.87
N CYS A 366 9.64 12.11 15.40
CA CYS A 366 9.66 10.65 15.40
C CYS A 366 9.57 10.07 13.98
N ASP A 367 8.68 10.58 13.13
CA ASP A 367 8.42 10.03 11.79
C ASP A 367 9.53 10.37 10.78
N ASP A 368 10.09 11.57 10.87
CA ASP A 368 11.11 12.10 9.96
C ASP A 368 12.52 11.65 10.33
N VAL A 369 12.81 11.50 11.63
CA VAL A 369 14.17 11.25 12.11
C VAL A 369 14.29 9.94 12.86
N LEU A 370 13.52 9.74 13.94
CA LEU A 370 13.77 8.60 14.84
C LEU A 370 13.38 7.25 14.22
N TYR A 371 12.26 7.14 13.51
CA TYR A 371 11.89 5.91 12.83
C TYR A 371 12.83 5.58 11.67
N PRO A 372 13.15 6.50 10.73
CA PRO A 372 14.12 6.22 9.68
C PRO A 372 15.52 5.88 10.21
N ALA A 373 15.91 6.43 11.37
CA ALA A 373 17.15 6.11 12.06
C ALA A 373 17.05 4.90 13.02
N TYR A 374 15.94 4.15 12.99
CA TYR A 374 15.72 2.94 13.81
C TYR A 374 15.81 3.15 15.33
N ARG A 375 15.62 4.38 15.83
CA ARG A 375 15.60 4.76 17.25
C ARG A 375 14.19 4.64 17.86
N ILE A 376 13.58 3.46 17.71
CA ILE A 376 12.14 3.23 18.00
C ILE A 376 11.79 3.44 19.48
N ASP A 377 12.64 2.99 20.41
CA ASP A 377 12.41 3.13 21.85
C ASP A 377 12.64 4.55 22.37
N GLU A 378 13.48 5.33 21.70
CA GLU A 378 13.58 6.75 22.00
C GLU A 378 12.29 7.48 21.60
N ALA A 379 11.77 7.21 20.40
CA ALA A 379 10.49 7.76 19.96
C ALA A 379 9.37 7.40 20.94
N TYR A 380 9.33 6.17 21.44
CA TYR A 380 8.34 5.76 22.44
C TYR A 380 8.45 6.57 23.74
N ARG A 381 9.67 6.78 24.26
CA ARG A 381 9.89 7.59 25.47
C ARG A 381 9.45 9.04 25.31
N LEU A 382 9.52 9.59 24.10
CA LEU A 382 9.05 10.95 23.79
C LEU A 382 7.53 11.02 23.63
N LEU A 383 6.91 9.99 23.05
CA LEU A 383 5.47 9.98 22.73
C LEU A 383 4.61 9.53 23.92
N GLN A 384 5.08 8.59 24.73
CA GLN A 384 4.32 8.00 25.85
C GLN A 384 3.81 9.04 26.87
N PRO A 385 4.56 10.10 27.26
CA PRO A 385 4.07 11.09 28.23
C PRO A 385 2.77 11.80 27.80
N PHE A 386 2.52 11.91 26.49
CA PHE A 386 1.29 12.51 25.95
C PHE A 386 0.03 11.68 26.25
N GLU A 387 0.16 10.43 26.73
CA GLU A 387 -0.96 9.63 27.23
C GLU A 387 -1.72 10.36 28.35
N LYS A 388 -1.06 11.27 29.09
CA LYS A 388 -1.73 12.06 30.15
C LYS A 388 -2.36 13.35 29.61
N THR A 389 -1.67 14.05 28.72
CA THR A 389 -1.98 15.46 28.37
C THR A 389 -2.68 15.63 27.03
N PHE A 390 -2.43 14.79 26.03
CA PHE A 390 -2.94 14.98 24.67
C PHE A 390 -4.38 14.50 24.52
N LYS A 391 -5.25 15.32 23.89
CA LYS A 391 -6.71 15.08 23.86
C LYS A 391 -7.18 14.15 22.75
N LYS A 392 -6.48 14.10 21.60
CA LYS A 392 -6.83 13.20 20.49
C LYS A 392 -6.29 11.79 20.77
N LYS A 393 -6.83 11.13 21.80
CA LYS A 393 -6.35 9.84 22.33
C LYS A 393 -6.30 8.74 21.27
N ALA A 394 -7.34 8.58 20.45
CA ALA A 394 -7.31 7.61 19.36
C ALA A 394 -6.12 7.79 18.40
N TRP A 395 -5.75 9.04 18.06
CA TRP A 395 -4.60 9.29 17.19
C TRP A 395 -3.27 8.93 17.89
N LEU A 396 -3.08 9.38 19.13
CA LEU A 396 -1.92 9.02 19.95
C LEU A 396 -1.74 7.50 20.04
N TYR A 397 -2.82 6.77 20.35
CA TYR A 397 -2.75 5.33 20.49
C TYR A 397 -2.46 4.61 19.17
N ASN A 398 -2.89 5.14 18.03
CA ASN A 398 -2.50 4.63 16.72
C ASN A 398 -0.99 4.80 16.46
N VAL A 399 -0.42 5.95 16.85
CA VAL A 399 1.02 6.22 16.73
C VAL A 399 1.82 5.33 17.67
N LEU A 400 1.38 5.16 18.92
CA LEU A 400 2.03 4.27 19.89
C LEU A 400 1.92 2.79 19.43
N ALA A 401 0.79 2.39 18.84
CA ALA A 401 0.65 1.06 18.24
C ALA A 401 1.65 0.86 17.09
N LYS A 402 1.74 1.81 16.13
CA LYS A 402 2.76 1.79 15.04
C LYS A 402 4.18 1.65 15.61
N ASN A 403 4.50 2.45 16.62
CA ASN A 403 5.80 2.41 17.28
C ASN A 403 6.11 1.02 17.86
N ARG A 404 5.17 0.43 18.60
CA ARG A 404 5.37 -0.89 19.22
C ARG A 404 5.44 -2.03 18.18
N VAL A 405 4.73 -1.91 17.06
CA VAL A 405 4.94 -2.82 15.91
C VAL A 405 6.37 -2.74 15.38
N LEU A 406 6.91 -1.53 15.17
CA LEU A 406 8.29 -1.35 14.72
C LEU A 406 9.32 -1.87 15.75
N ALA A 407 8.97 -1.86 17.03
CA ALA A 407 9.79 -2.46 18.10
C ALA A 407 9.65 -3.98 18.22
N GLY A 408 8.78 -4.62 17.43
CA GLY A 408 8.48 -6.05 17.52
C GLY A 408 7.57 -6.45 18.69
N ASP A 409 7.02 -5.50 19.44
CA ASP A 409 6.08 -5.76 20.56
C ASP A 409 4.62 -5.68 20.07
N PHE A 410 4.20 -6.73 19.38
CA PHE A 410 2.85 -6.79 18.79
C PHE A 410 1.74 -6.84 19.84
N VAL A 411 2.00 -7.43 21.01
CA VAL A 411 1.02 -7.51 22.11
C VAL A 411 0.76 -6.12 22.68
N GLN A 412 1.81 -5.34 22.94
CA GLN A 412 1.65 -3.98 23.41
C GLN A 412 1.03 -3.08 22.32
N ALA A 413 1.36 -3.30 21.05
CA ALA A 413 0.73 -2.62 19.93
C ALA A 413 -0.79 -2.85 19.89
N GLN A 414 -1.23 -4.10 20.04
CA GLN A 414 -2.65 -4.47 20.09
C GLN A 414 -3.35 -3.78 21.26
N ARG A 415 -2.75 -3.78 22.46
CA ARG A 415 -3.31 -3.09 23.63
C ARG A 415 -3.51 -1.59 23.40
N TYR A 416 -2.56 -0.92 22.74
CA TYR A 416 -2.73 0.48 22.39
C TYR A 416 -3.85 0.67 21.38
N LEU A 417 -3.92 -0.17 20.37
CA LEU A 417 -4.99 -0.09 19.39
C LEU A 417 -6.37 -0.29 20.04
N ASP A 418 -6.52 -1.25 20.94
CA ASP A 418 -7.76 -1.47 21.70
C ASP A 418 -8.18 -0.22 22.52
N LYS A 419 -7.22 0.46 23.17
CA LYS A 419 -7.49 1.76 23.82
C LYS A 419 -7.97 2.82 22.82
N GLY A 420 -7.43 2.84 21.61
CA GLY A 420 -7.84 3.75 20.53
C GLY A 420 -9.26 3.48 20.03
N PHE A 421 -9.62 2.21 19.85
CA PHE A 421 -10.98 1.80 19.48
C PHE A 421 -11.98 2.19 20.58
N ALA A 422 -11.67 1.90 21.85
CA ALA A 422 -12.51 2.28 22.98
C ALA A 422 -12.72 3.82 23.10
N ASP A 423 -11.71 4.64 22.76
CA ASP A 423 -11.85 6.10 22.74
C ASP A 423 -12.81 6.58 21.63
N GLN A 424 -12.80 5.97 20.44
CA GLN A 424 -13.72 6.30 19.35
C GLN A 424 -15.15 5.90 19.69
N GLU A 425 -15.33 4.68 20.22
CA GLU A 425 -16.62 4.17 20.66
C GLU A 425 -17.25 5.07 21.73
N LYS A 426 -16.47 5.48 22.74
CA LYS A 426 -16.91 6.42 23.78
C LYS A 426 -17.39 7.76 23.21
N LYS A 427 -16.85 8.19 22.06
CA LYS A 427 -17.22 9.44 21.38
C LYS A 427 -18.35 9.26 20.37
N GLY A 428 -18.87 8.04 20.17
CA GLY A 428 -19.88 7.74 19.17
C GLY A 428 -19.37 7.80 17.73
N ASN A 429 -18.05 7.66 17.52
CA ASN A 429 -17.43 7.71 16.21
C ASN A 429 -17.13 6.29 15.70
N ASP A 430 -17.31 6.03 14.41
CA ASP A 430 -16.83 4.79 13.76
C ASP A 430 -15.29 4.81 13.66
N PRO A 431 -14.58 3.74 14.06
CA PRO A 431 -13.15 3.62 13.81
C PRO A 431 -12.77 3.80 12.33
N THR A 432 -11.73 4.57 12.09
CA THR A 432 -11.22 4.83 10.73
C THR A 432 -10.76 3.56 10.02
N ASP A 433 -10.82 3.55 8.68
CA ASP A 433 -10.29 2.44 7.87
C ASP A 433 -8.81 2.15 8.16
N TYR A 434 -8.04 3.20 8.46
CA TYR A 434 -6.65 3.05 8.90
C TYR A 434 -6.54 2.18 10.15
N MET A 435 -7.38 2.41 11.17
CA MET A 435 -7.39 1.62 12.41
C MET A 435 -7.82 0.18 12.18
N LYS A 436 -8.84 -0.04 11.34
CA LYS A 436 -9.33 -1.38 10.96
C LYS A 436 -8.24 -2.16 10.22
N ASN A 437 -7.55 -1.53 9.26
CA ASN A 437 -6.44 -2.13 8.53
C ASN A 437 -5.21 -2.39 9.42
N LEU A 438 -4.93 -1.49 10.36
CA LEU A 438 -3.85 -1.65 11.34
C LEU A 438 -4.12 -2.84 12.27
N ARG A 439 -5.35 -3.00 12.76
CA ARG A 439 -5.77 -4.13 13.60
C ARG A 439 -5.56 -5.46 12.88
N LYS A 440 -6.10 -5.57 11.67
CA LYS A 440 -5.98 -6.79 10.85
C LYS A 440 -4.52 -7.21 10.64
N GLN A 441 -3.62 -6.24 10.46
CA GLN A 441 -2.20 -6.54 10.29
C GLN A 441 -1.54 -6.97 11.58
N ILE A 442 -1.79 -6.28 12.70
CA ILE A 442 -1.27 -6.70 14.00
C ILE A 442 -1.76 -8.10 14.34
N GLU A 443 -3.03 -8.43 14.08
CA GLU A 443 -3.58 -9.78 14.24
C GLU A 443 -2.85 -10.82 13.38
N VAL A 444 -2.46 -10.48 12.14
CA VAL A 444 -1.64 -11.36 11.29
C VAL A 444 -0.23 -11.56 11.88
N LEU A 445 0.40 -10.49 12.37
CA LEU A 445 1.73 -10.55 13.00
C LEU A 445 1.69 -11.40 14.29
N ILE A 446 0.67 -11.19 15.12
CA ILE A 446 0.42 -11.97 16.33
C ILE A 446 0.13 -13.42 15.97
N GLY A 447 -0.76 -13.68 15.01
CA GLY A 447 -1.11 -15.03 14.60
C GLY A 447 0.10 -15.84 14.08
N ARG A 448 1.06 -15.21 13.39
CA ARG A 448 2.33 -15.85 13.03
C ARG A 448 3.19 -16.17 14.26
N THR A 449 3.21 -15.27 15.24
CA THR A 449 3.95 -15.44 16.51
C THR A 449 3.31 -16.48 17.43
N GLU A 450 1.98 -16.57 17.49
CA GLU A 450 1.27 -17.58 18.27
C GLU A 450 1.39 -18.97 17.63
N ARG A 451 1.33 -19.06 16.29
CA ARG A 451 1.61 -20.32 15.57
C ARG A 451 3.03 -20.84 15.81
N ARG A 452 4.00 -19.95 16.06
CA ARG A 452 5.33 -20.34 16.53
C ARG A 452 5.24 -21.06 17.88
N LEU A 453 4.51 -20.51 18.84
CA LEU A 453 4.38 -21.08 20.19
C LEU A 453 3.61 -22.40 20.20
N THR A 454 2.56 -22.55 19.37
CA THR A 454 1.85 -23.83 19.25
C THR A 454 2.71 -24.89 18.56
N ARG A 455 3.45 -24.54 17.50
CA ARG A 455 4.43 -25.45 16.84
C ARG A 455 5.68 -25.75 17.68
N GLU A 456 5.94 -25.04 18.78
CA GLU A 456 6.95 -25.44 19.79
C GLU A 456 6.44 -26.58 20.69
N SER A 457 5.11 -26.75 20.82
CA SER A 457 4.47 -27.80 21.64
C SER A 457 4.13 -29.08 20.88
N GLU A 458 3.96 -29.01 19.56
CA GLU A 458 3.91 -30.17 18.67
C GLU A 458 5.32 -30.43 18.16
N THR A 459 5.92 -31.58 18.47
CA THR A 459 7.08 -32.07 17.72
C THR A 459 6.67 -32.18 16.25
N VAL A 460 6.92 -31.12 15.47
CA VAL A 460 6.57 -31.04 14.06
C VAL A 460 7.29 -32.20 13.37
N VAL A 461 6.54 -33.24 13.07
CA VAL A 461 7.00 -34.43 12.36
C VAL A 461 7.40 -33.94 10.97
N GLN A 462 8.71 -33.88 10.71
CA GLN A 462 9.18 -33.89 9.31
C GLN A 462 8.51 -35.09 8.62
N PRO A 463 8.07 -34.96 7.36
CA PRO A 463 7.29 -35.99 6.72
C PRO A 463 8.12 -37.27 6.72
N LEU A 464 7.61 -38.24 7.47
CA LEU A 464 8.27 -39.52 7.66
C LEU A 464 8.47 -40.25 6.32
N ILE A 465 7.62 -39.94 5.34
CA ILE A 465 7.78 -40.28 3.93
C ILE A 465 7.86 -38.98 3.14
N ALA A 466 8.93 -38.83 2.37
CA ALA A 466 9.13 -37.74 1.43
C ALA A 466 9.26 -38.29 0.02
N ALA A 467 8.76 -37.55 -0.95
CA ALA A 467 8.88 -37.91 -2.35
C ALA A 467 9.48 -36.75 -3.13
N THR A 468 10.04 -37.08 -4.28
CA THR A 468 10.49 -36.10 -5.23
C THR A 468 9.29 -35.64 -6.09
N THR A 469 8.69 -34.49 -5.79
CA THR A 469 7.51 -33.96 -6.48
C THR A 469 7.87 -32.95 -7.58
N ASN A 470 6.90 -32.24 -8.15
CA ASN A 470 7.17 -31.17 -9.12
C ASN A 470 8.01 -30.03 -8.51
N VAL A 471 8.94 -29.47 -9.28
CA VAL A 471 9.77 -28.34 -8.85
C VAL A 471 9.58 -27.18 -9.82
N LYS A 472 8.49 -26.44 -9.62
CA LYS A 472 8.20 -25.22 -10.40
C LYS A 472 8.83 -24.00 -9.74
N ALA A 473 10.15 -23.84 -9.90
CA ALA A 473 10.93 -22.77 -9.28
C ALA A 473 11.61 -21.87 -10.32
N ASN A 474 11.51 -20.54 -10.16
CA ASN A 474 12.34 -19.57 -10.91
C ASN A 474 13.69 -19.31 -10.20
N TRP A 475 13.79 -19.64 -8.92
CA TRP A 475 14.94 -19.42 -8.05
C TRP A 475 14.95 -20.49 -6.95
N VAL A 476 16.14 -20.91 -6.53
CA VAL A 476 16.35 -21.71 -5.32
C VAL A 476 17.44 -21.06 -4.45
N ALA A 477 17.46 -21.31 -3.16
CA ALA A 477 18.61 -21.01 -2.30
C ALA A 477 19.23 -22.34 -1.89
N VAL A 478 20.52 -22.55 -2.10
CA VAL A 478 21.22 -23.78 -1.68
C VAL A 478 21.85 -23.53 -0.31
N SER A 479 21.80 -24.51 0.59
CA SER A 479 22.47 -24.43 1.89
C SER A 479 23.99 -24.42 1.69
N PRO A 480 24.77 -23.81 2.60
CA PRO A 480 26.23 -23.75 2.45
C PRO A 480 26.93 -25.10 2.43
N ASP A 481 26.32 -26.14 3.01
CA ASP A 481 26.82 -27.53 2.94
C ASP A 481 26.28 -28.30 1.71
N GLU A 482 25.53 -27.62 0.85
CA GLU A 482 24.94 -28.11 -0.40
C GLU A 482 24.04 -29.34 -0.25
N LYS A 483 23.60 -29.64 0.99
CA LYS A 483 22.70 -30.77 1.26
C LYS A 483 21.25 -30.41 1.07
N TYR A 484 20.90 -29.14 1.18
CA TYR A 484 19.53 -28.68 1.11
C TYR A 484 19.39 -27.56 0.08
N PHE A 485 18.22 -27.44 -0.51
CA PHE A 485 17.83 -26.22 -1.21
C PHE A 485 16.41 -25.80 -0.84
N PHE A 486 16.16 -24.50 -0.89
CA PHE A 486 14.87 -23.89 -0.63
C PHE A 486 14.32 -23.32 -1.93
N GLY A 487 13.16 -23.79 -2.37
CA GLY A 487 12.54 -23.41 -3.64
C GLY A 487 11.03 -23.24 -3.51
N ASN A 488 10.37 -22.83 -4.58
CA ASN A 488 8.90 -22.78 -4.64
C ASN A 488 8.37 -24.03 -5.36
N SER A 489 7.29 -24.61 -4.87
CA SER A 489 6.53 -25.68 -5.51
C SER A 489 5.18 -25.17 -6.04
N GLY A 490 5.18 -24.40 -7.13
CA GLY A 490 3.97 -24.11 -7.92
C GLY A 490 3.45 -22.66 -7.97
N GLU A 491 2.31 -22.49 -8.65
CA GLU A 491 1.60 -21.21 -8.79
C GLU A 491 0.76 -20.90 -7.54
N GLY A 492 1.43 -20.56 -6.44
CA GLY A 492 0.74 -20.24 -5.18
C GLY A 492 1.63 -19.58 -4.12
N GLY A 493 2.95 -19.73 -4.23
CA GLY A 493 3.89 -19.18 -3.26
C GLY A 493 4.14 -20.10 -2.06
N ASP A 494 3.89 -21.40 -2.20
CA ASP A 494 4.32 -22.39 -1.22
C ASP A 494 5.81 -22.64 -1.42
N TYR A 495 6.61 -22.30 -0.40
CA TYR A 495 8.04 -22.52 -0.43
C TYR A 495 8.37 -23.78 0.34
N SER A 496 9.28 -24.57 -0.20
CA SER A 496 9.62 -25.88 0.33
C SER A 496 11.13 -26.02 0.47
N LEU A 497 11.55 -26.68 1.54
CA LEU A 497 12.91 -27.15 1.75
C LEU A 497 13.04 -28.55 1.16
N TRP A 498 14.13 -28.79 0.45
CA TRP A 498 14.39 -30.02 -0.28
C TRP A 498 15.77 -30.57 0.08
N ASP A 499 15.93 -31.88 0.00
CA ASP A 499 17.24 -32.52 -0.05
C ASP A 499 17.83 -32.36 -1.45
N ALA A 500 19.03 -31.80 -1.55
CA ALA A 500 19.69 -31.49 -2.82
C ALA A 500 20.29 -32.71 -3.52
N ARG A 501 20.52 -33.82 -2.80
CA ARG A 501 21.10 -35.04 -3.36
C ARG A 501 20.04 -35.91 -4.02
N HIS A 502 18.90 -36.05 -3.36
CA HIS A 502 17.81 -36.90 -3.79
C HIS A 502 16.65 -36.12 -4.41
N PHE A 503 16.66 -34.79 -4.37
CA PHE A 503 15.60 -33.90 -4.87
C PHE A 503 14.22 -34.18 -4.25
N VAL A 504 14.18 -34.58 -2.97
CA VAL A 504 12.93 -34.84 -2.23
C VAL A 504 12.49 -33.62 -1.42
N SER A 505 11.20 -33.34 -1.42
CA SER A 505 10.63 -32.27 -0.58
C SER A 505 10.62 -32.72 0.88
N LEU A 506 11.31 -31.98 1.74
CA LEU A 506 11.43 -32.26 3.17
C LEU A 506 10.38 -31.48 3.97
N LYS A 507 10.01 -30.27 3.55
CA LYS A 507 9.09 -29.43 4.32
C LYS A 507 8.52 -28.30 3.49
N THR A 508 7.20 -28.12 3.55
CA THR A 508 6.49 -26.95 3.00
C THR A 508 6.26 -25.88 4.08
N PHE A 509 6.44 -24.62 3.72
CA PHE A 509 6.27 -23.44 4.57
C PHE A 509 4.98 -22.70 4.19
N GLU A 510 3.84 -23.24 4.63
CA GLU A 510 2.51 -22.65 4.44
C GLU A 510 2.33 -21.35 5.25
N ASP A 511 1.64 -20.34 4.71
CA ASP A 511 1.15 -19.10 5.35
C ASP A 511 2.17 -18.02 5.78
N PHE A 512 3.48 -18.28 5.77
CA PHE A 512 4.46 -17.31 6.28
C PHE A 512 4.96 -16.32 5.22
N LEU A 513 4.91 -16.69 3.95
CA LEU A 513 5.34 -15.85 2.83
C LEU A 513 4.08 -15.29 2.16
N PRO A 514 3.92 -13.96 2.01
CA PRO A 514 2.66 -13.37 1.57
C PRO A 514 2.16 -13.92 0.23
N VAL A 515 1.07 -14.68 0.27
CA VAL A 515 0.28 -15.07 -0.90
C VAL A 515 -0.27 -13.78 -1.53
N GLY A 516 0.36 -13.31 -2.61
CA GLY A 516 -0.07 -12.12 -3.34
C GLY A 516 1.05 -11.19 -3.79
N SER A 517 2.27 -11.30 -3.24
CA SER A 517 3.42 -10.86 -4.01
C SER A 517 3.74 -12.00 -4.95
N HIS A 518 3.23 -11.94 -6.18
CA HIS A 518 4.06 -12.42 -7.27
C HIS A 518 5.43 -11.81 -6.98
N ILE A 519 6.43 -12.63 -6.64
CA ILE A 519 7.81 -12.25 -6.88
C ILE A 519 7.83 -12.16 -8.40
N ASN A 520 7.32 -11.05 -8.93
CA ASN A 520 7.56 -10.64 -10.29
C ASN A 520 9.06 -10.83 -10.43
N ASN A 521 9.52 -11.43 -11.52
CA ASN A 521 10.94 -11.62 -11.85
C ASN A 521 11.84 -10.37 -11.66
N LYS A 522 11.26 -9.22 -11.31
CA LYS A 522 11.87 -7.94 -10.97
C LYS A 522 12.18 -7.73 -9.47
N ALA A 523 11.60 -8.49 -8.52
CA ALA A 523 11.85 -8.32 -7.07
C ALA A 523 13.00 -9.21 -6.61
N ARG A 524 14.13 -8.59 -6.23
CA ARG A 524 15.41 -9.24 -5.87
C ARG A 524 15.48 -9.79 -4.45
N LEU A 525 14.34 -9.93 -3.79
CA LEU A 525 14.24 -10.42 -2.41
C LEU A 525 14.20 -11.94 -2.40
N ARG A 526 15.36 -12.52 -2.62
CA ARG A 526 15.58 -13.96 -2.60
C ARG A 526 15.83 -14.42 -1.16
N PRO A 527 15.16 -15.48 -0.67
CA PRO A 527 15.53 -16.09 0.59
C PRO A 527 16.99 -16.55 0.57
N ALA A 528 17.68 -16.49 1.71
CA ALA A 528 19.08 -16.88 1.83
C ALA A 528 19.34 -17.65 3.13
N PHE A 529 20.13 -18.72 3.03
CA PHE A 529 20.62 -19.45 4.20
C PHE A 529 21.73 -18.67 4.91
N SER A 530 21.76 -18.76 6.24
CA SER A 530 22.94 -18.35 7.01
C SER A 530 24.14 -19.21 6.63
N PRO A 531 25.39 -18.77 6.88
CA PRO A 531 26.61 -19.46 6.43
C PRO A 531 26.84 -20.81 7.11
N ASP A 532 26.21 -21.05 8.27
CA ASP A 532 26.18 -22.34 8.96
C ASP A 532 24.98 -23.22 8.56
N GLY A 533 24.13 -22.73 7.64
CA GLY A 533 22.92 -23.40 7.18
C GLY A 533 21.79 -23.46 8.21
N ARG A 534 21.95 -22.90 9.42
CA ARG A 534 20.98 -22.99 10.52
C ARG A 534 19.74 -22.15 10.31
N TYR A 535 19.88 -20.98 9.68
CA TYR A 535 18.81 -20.03 9.50
C TYR A 535 18.48 -19.82 8.03
N LEU A 536 17.23 -19.51 7.75
CA LEU A 536 16.75 -19.06 6.46
C LEU A 536 16.08 -17.70 6.63
N ALA A 537 16.63 -16.66 6.00
CA ALA A 537 16.08 -15.31 6.07
C ALA A 537 15.35 -14.92 4.78
N TYR A 538 14.32 -14.09 4.93
CA TYR A 538 13.57 -13.48 3.85
C TYR A 538 13.19 -12.03 4.19
N GLY A 539 13.30 -11.14 3.21
CA GLY A 539 12.85 -9.76 3.31
C GLY A 539 11.56 -9.53 2.53
N ASN A 540 10.62 -8.76 3.08
CA ASN A 540 9.37 -8.37 2.44
C ASN A 540 9.33 -6.85 2.20
N THR A 541 8.91 -6.41 1.01
CA THR A 541 8.82 -4.98 0.63
C THR A 541 7.50 -4.32 1.02
N TYR A 542 6.41 -5.07 1.23
CA TYR A 542 5.07 -4.50 1.30
C TYR A 542 4.35 -4.82 2.61
N THR A 543 4.58 -3.99 3.63
CA THR A 543 3.73 -3.90 4.82
C THR A 543 3.16 -2.49 4.93
N THR A 544 2.07 -2.27 5.67
CA THR A 544 1.59 -0.89 5.95
C THR A 544 2.59 -0.07 6.78
N PHE A 545 3.60 -0.72 7.34
CA PHE A 545 4.64 -0.09 8.15
C PHE A 545 5.94 0.19 7.39
N GLY A 546 6.09 -0.33 6.17
CA GLY A 546 7.33 -0.31 5.40
C GLY A 546 7.69 -1.71 4.87
N GLY A 547 8.72 -2.32 5.45
CA GLY A 547 9.19 -3.66 5.13
C GLY A 547 9.19 -4.61 6.33
N GLU A 548 9.63 -5.85 6.14
CA GLU A 548 9.73 -6.86 7.20
C GLU A 548 10.92 -7.79 6.92
N LEU A 549 11.69 -8.12 7.96
CA LEU A 549 12.70 -9.19 7.95
C LEU A 549 12.14 -10.37 8.73
N VAL A 550 12.12 -11.54 8.10
CA VAL A 550 11.65 -12.79 8.69
C VAL A 550 12.78 -13.82 8.65
N ILE A 551 13.03 -14.50 9.77
CA ILE A 551 14.07 -15.53 9.86
C ILE A 551 13.47 -16.79 10.46
N PHE A 552 13.73 -17.93 9.83
CA PHE A 552 13.36 -19.25 10.29
C PHE A 552 14.58 -20.06 10.65
N ASP A 553 14.41 -21.02 11.56
CA ASP A 553 15.35 -22.12 11.70
C ASP A 553 15.11 -23.10 10.53
N SER A 554 16.15 -23.39 9.76
CA SER A 554 16.08 -24.18 8.53
C SER A 554 15.66 -25.62 8.76
N THR A 555 16.01 -26.19 9.93
CA THR A 555 15.76 -27.60 10.25
C THR A 555 14.35 -27.80 10.80
N THR A 556 13.94 -26.94 11.71
CA THR A 556 12.65 -27.04 12.41
C THR A 556 11.56 -26.25 11.70
N GLY A 557 11.90 -25.32 10.80
CA GLY A 557 10.97 -24.37 10.19
C GLY A 557 10.31 -23.41 11.18
N GLN A 558 10.84 -23.32 12.40
CA GLN A 558 10.30 -22.42 13.42
C GLN A 558 10.66 -20.97 13.10
N LEU A 559 9.71 -20.05 13.33
CA LEU A 559 9.92 -18.62 13.21
C LEU A 559 10.85 -18.14 14.34
N ILE A 560 12.05 -17.69 14.00
CA ILE A 560 13.04 -17.17 14.94
C ILE A 560 12.83 -15.68 15.17
N THR A 561 12.74 -14.93 14.07
CA THR A 561 12.61 -13.46 14.06
C THR A 561 11.49 -13.03 13.13
N GLN A 562 10.73 -12.03 13.60
CA GLN A 562 9.81 -11.26 12.79
C GLN A 562 9.99 -9.78 13.12
N GLN A 563 10.84 -9.09 12.35
CA GLN A 563 11.21 -7.70 12.57
C GLN A 563 10.55 -6.82 11.52
N VAL A 564 9.62 -5.97 11.93
CA VAL A 564 9.03 -4.94 11.06
C VAL A 564 10.01 -3.77 10.94
N LEU A 565 10.22 -3.29 9.71
CA LEU A 565 11.14 -2.20 9.40
C LEU A 565 10.34 -1.00 8.86
N PRO A 566 10.66 0.24 9.27
CA PRO A 566 9.95 1.45 8.86
C PRO A 566 10.14 1.80 7.37
N GLN A 567 11.11 1.16 6.73
CA GLN A 567 11.46 1.35 5.32
C GLN A 567 11.38 0.04 4.56
N LYS A 568 11.07 0.14 3.26
CA LYS A 568 11.00 -0.99 2.34
C LYS A 568 12.33 -1.75 2.29
N VAL A 569 12.28 -3.08 2.41
CA VAL A 569 13.45 -3.95 2.21
C VAL A 569 13.74 -4.10 0.71
N LEU A 570 15.01 -3.94 0.36
CA LEU A 570 15.53 -4.03 -1.02
C LEU A 570 16.38 -5.28 -1.24
N ALA A 571 17.19 -5.65 -0.26
CA ALA A 571 18.05 -6.82 -0.29
C ALA A 571 18.44 -7.25 1.13
N ILE A 572 18.89 -8.50 1.27
CA ILE A 572 19.47 -9.04 2.50
C ILE A 572 20.79 -9.76 2.15
N ALA A 573 21.78 -9.72 3.05
CA ALA A 573 22.91 -10.64 3.00
C ALA A 573 23.38 -11.01 4.40
N TRP A 574 23.70 -12.29 4.59
CA TRP A 574 24.28 -12.80 5.82
C TRP A 574 25.76 -12.42 5.92
N ASN A 575 26.22 -12.15 7.14
CA ASN A 575 27.64 -12.08 7.43
C ASN A 575 28.23 -13.49 7.25
N LEU A 576 29.10 -13.67 6.25
CA LEU A 576 29.66 -14.98 5.89
C LEU A 576 30.54 -15.61 6.98
N SER A 577 30.97 -14.82 7.97
CA SER A 577 31.81 -15.25 9.10
C SER A 577 31.03 -15.41 10.42
N ASP A 578 29.84 -14.82 10.53
CA ASP A 578 28.98 -14.90 11.73
C ASP A 578 27.51 -15.12 11.34
N ALA A 579 27.00 -16.33 11.58
CA ALA A 579 25.62 -16.70 11.29
C ALA A 579 24.56 -15.97 12.14
N ASN A 580 24.95 -15.21 13.16
CA ASN A 580 24.03 -14.41 13.96
C ASN A 580 23.86 -12.98 13.45
N GLU A 581 24.53 -12.59 12.36
CA GLU A 581 24.45 -11.23 11.84
C GLU A 581 23.97 -11.23 10.38
N ILE A 582 22.97 -10.40 10.12
CA ILE A 582 22.41 -10.19 8.79
C ILE A 582 22.30 -8.70 8.50
N ALA A 583 22.75 -8.30 7.33
CA ALA A 583 22.58 -6.96 6.82
C ALA A 583 21.36 -6.88 5.94
N VAL A 584 20.58 -5.82 6.14
CA VAL A 584 19.35 -5.53 5.42
C VAL A 584 19.50 -4.17 4.76
N GLN A 585 19.43 -4.16 3.43
CA GLN A 585 19.34 -2.93 2.67
C GLN A 585 17.89 -2.48 2.61
N THR A 586 17.66 -1.21 2.97
CA THR A 586 16.34 -0.58 2.88
C THR A 586 16.39 0.69 2.04
N HIS A 587 15.21 1.25 1.71
CA HIS A 587 15.12 2.58 1.11
C HIS A 587 15.75 3.71 1.97
N GLY A 588 15.93 3.49 3.28
CA GLY A 588 16.50 4.47 4.20
C GLY A 588 18.00 4.31 4.47
N GLY A 589 18.59 3.18 4.11
CA GLY A 589 19.99 2.87 4.42
C GLY A 589 20.22 1.40 4.72
N LEU A 590 21.36 1.11 5.34
CA LEU A 590 21.83 -0.22 5.69
C LEU A 590 21.62 -0.48 7.17
N VAL A 591 20.99 -1.61 7.48
CA VAL A 591 20.66 -2.05 8.84
C VAL A 591 21.40 -3.35 9.12
N LEU A 592 22.07 -3.45 10.25
CA LEU A 592 22.56 -4.73 10.78
C LEU A 592 21.59 -5.25 11.83
N TYR A 593 21.20 -6.50 11.70
CA TYR A 593 20.33 -7.18 12.64
C TYR A 593 21.06 -8.35 13.26
N ASN A 594 21.06 -8.42 14.59
CA ASN A 594 21.59 -9.54 15.35
C ASN A 594 20.45 -10.52 15.66
N VAL A 595 20.58 -11.75 15.16
CA VAL A 595 19.58 -12.81 15.26
C VAL A 595 19.46 -13.35 16.69
N ALA A 596 20.57 -13.52 17.39
CA ALA A 596 20.58 -14.05 18.75
C ALA A 596 19.97 -13.07 19.76
N GLU A 597 20.33 -11.78 19.65
CA GLU A 597 19.84 -10.70 20.50
C GLU A 597 18.47 -10.17 20.06
N LYS A 598 18.00 -10.57 18.88
CA LYS A 598 16.73 -10.16 18.26
C LYS A 598 16.54 -8.66 18.16
N ARG A 599 17.61 -7.93 17.85
CA ARG A 599 17.59 -6.46 17.75
C ARG A 599 18.45 -5.96 16.59
N ILE A 600 18.16 -4.74 16.19
CA ILE A 600 19.03 -3.98 15.30
C ILE A 600 20.29 -3.60 16.08
N SER A 601 21.46 -3.99 15.58
CA SER A 601 22.76 -3.74 16.20
C SER A 601 23.39 -2.45 15.68
N ALA A 602 23.19 -2.11 14.40
CA ALA A 602 23.70 -0.89 13.79
C ALA A 602 22.81 -0.40 12.63
N PHE A 603 22.93 0.88 12.29
CA PHE A 603 22.28 1.50 11.14
C PHE A 603 23.16 2.61 10.56
N ALA A 604 23.23 2.70 9.23
CA ALA A 604 23.80 3.84 8.52
C ALA A 604 22.87 4.33 7.41
N PRO A 605 22.58 5.64 7.34
CA PRO A 605 21.83 6.22 6.24
C PRO A 605 22.66 6.16 4.96
N ILE A 606 22.02 5.76 3.85
CA ILE A 606 22.64 5.71 2.53
C ILE A 606 21.67 6.39 1.55
N GLU A 607 22.22 7.18 0.62
CA GLU A 607 21.43 7.90 -0.39
C GLU A 607 20.49 6.97 -1.17
N LYS A 608 19.32 7.49 -1.56
CA LYS A 608 18.19 6.77 -2.19
C LYS A 608 18.52 6.09 -3.54
N HIS A 609 19.76 6.12 -4.02
CA HIS A 609 20.19 5.68 -5.35
C HIS A 609 20.80 4.27 -5.39
N VAL A 610 20.34 3.31 -4.59
CA VAL A 610 20.99 1.98 -4.46
C VAL A 610 19.92 0.86 -4.42
N ALA A 611 19.97 -0.31 -5.09
CA ALA A 611 20.93 -0.95 -6.00
C ALA A 611 20.23 -1.56 -7.24
N ALA A 612 20.95 -1.61 -8.37
CA ALA A 612 20.59 -2.34 -9.58
C ALA A 612 21.13 -3.79 -9.62
N GLY A 613 21.89 -4.29 -8.64
CA GLY A 613 22.55 -5.59 -8.79
C GLY A 613 22.83 -6.43 -7.54
N GLY A 614 22.14 -6.20 -6.43
CA GLY A 614 22.36 -6.95 -5.19
C GLY A 614 23.38 -6.30 -4.25
N PHE A 615 23.61 -6.99 -3.14
CA PHE A 615 24.36 -6.53 -1.96
C PHE A 615 25.25 -7.69 -1.49
N VAL A 616 26.54 -7.44 -1.28
CA VAL A 616 27.54 -8.49 -0.99
C VAL A 616 28.24 -8.19 0.32
N TRP A 617 28.37 -9.24 1.16
CA TRP A 617 29.25 -9.26 2.32
C TRP A 617 30.51 -10.03 1.97
N THR A 618 31.68 -9.48 2.31
CA THR A 618 32.95 -10.20 2.13
C THR A 618 33.04 -11.42 3.05
N ALA A 619 33.75 -12.45 2.60
CA ALA A 619 33.83 -13.73 3.34
C ALA A 619 34.43 -13.60 4.74
N ASP A 620 35.35 -12.65 4.93
CA ASP A 620 35.99 -12.32 6.21
C ASP A 620 35.07 -11.56 7.18
N GLY A 621 33.85 -11.21 6.75
CA GLY A 621 32.89 -10.46 7.56
C GLY A 621 33.19 -8.97 7.69
N LYS A 622 34.25 -8.44 7.07
CA LYS A 622 34.74 -7.08 7.37
C LYS A 622 34.14 -5.99 6.51
N GLU A 623 33.64 -6.30 5.32
CA GLU A 623 33.20 -5.28 4.37
C GLU A 623 31.85 -5.61 3.72
N LEU A 624 31.13 -4.54 3.36
CA LEU A 624 29.85 -4.58 2.67
C LEU A 624 29.94 -3.76 1.39
N ALA A 625 29.54 -4.35 0.27
CA ALA A 625 29.58 -3.71 -1.05
C ALA A 625 28.20 -3.65 -1.70
N PHE A 626 27.91 -2.54 -2.38
CA PHE A 626 26.69 -2.40 -3.18
C PHE A 626 26.88 -1.52 -4.41
N SER A 627 26.10 -1.83 -5.45
CA SER A 627 26.03 -1.08 -6.70
C SER A 627 25.08 0.11 -6.62
N GLU A 628 25.48 1.30 -7.06
CA GLU A 628 24.59 2.46 -7.22
C GLU A 628 23.77 2.35 -8.52
N LYS A 629 22.46 2.59 -8.46
CA LYS A 629 21.52 2.50 -9.59
C LYS A 629 21.49 3.84 -10.34
N TYR A 630 21.44 3.77 -11.68
CA TYR A 630 21.41 4.92 -12.61
C TYR A 630 22.78 5.59 -12.78
N SER A 631 22.87 6.55 -13.72
CA SER A 631 24.04 7.14 -14.43
C SER A 631 25.35 7.42 -13.68
N ALA A 632 25.45 7.19 -12.37
CA ALA A 632 26.66 7.35 -11.57
C ALA A 632 27.72 6.27 -11.81
N GLY A 633 27.33 5.01 -12.09
CA GLY A 633 28.28 3.93 -12.42
C GLY A 633 29.21 3.50 -11.27
N LYS A 634 28.76 3.54 -10.01
CA LYS A 634 29.60 3.32 -8.83
C LYS A 634 29.27 2.04 -8.06
N VAL A 635 30.28 1.43 -7.45
CA VAL A 635 30.15 0.48 -6.35
C VAL A 635 30.75 1.11 -5.11
N ARG A 636 30.04 1.06 -3.98
CA ARG A 636 30.51 1.62 -2.71
C ARG A 636 30.80 0.49 -1.73
N VAL A 637 31.90 0.62 -1.00
CA VAL A 637 32.37 -0.35 -0.01
C VAL A 637 32.37 0.29 1.36
N PHE A 638 31.89 -0.46 2.34
CA PHE A 638 31.71 -0.04 3.72
C PHE A 638 32.43 -1.00 4.64
N ASP A 639 32.98 -0.47 5.72
CA ASP A 639 33.36 -1.29 6.87
C ASP A 639 32.08 -1.84 7.52
N ALA A 640 32.01 -3.16 7.68
CA ALA A 640 30.81 -3.83 8.11
C ALA A 640 30.48 -3.57 9.59
N GLN A 641 31.47 -3.26 10.43
CA GLN A 641 31.25 -3.01 11.85
C GLN A 641 30.73 -1.59 12.12
N THR A 642 31.33 -0.60 11.45
CA THR A 642 31.05 0.82 11.66
C THR A 642 30.03 1.39 10.67
N LEU A 643 29.77 0.66 9.57
CA LEU A 643 28.98 1.11 8.43
C LEU A 643 29.47 2.45 7.84
N GLN A 644 30.75 2.76 8.01
CA GLN A 644 31.41 3.89 7.38
C GLN A 644 31.87 3.48 5.97
N GLN A 645 31.66 4.36 4.99
CA GLN A 645 32.15 4.12 3.64
C GLN A 645 33.69 4.17 3.65
N THR A 646 34.33 3.10 3.21
CA THR A 646 35.78 3.00 3.11
C THR A 646 36.28 3.30 1.69
N ARG A 647 35.50 2.94 0.65
CA ARG A 647 35.91 3.08 -0.76
C ARG A 647 34.75 3.37 -1.71
N ILE A 648 35.08 3.95 -2.86
CA ILE A 648 34.22 4.10 -4.04
C ILE A 648 34.99 3.53 -5.25
N LEU A 649 34.33 2.69 -6.02
CA LEU A 649 34.81 2.10 -7.27
C LEU A 649 33.95 2.65 -8.40
N ASP A 650 34.52 3.35 -9.38
CA ASP A 650 33.82 4.11 -10.42
C ASP A 650 34.25 3.79 -11.86
N GLU A 651 34.88 2.62 -12.05
CA GLU A 651 35.48 2.17 -13.31
C GLU A 651 34.49 1.49 -14.29
N MET A 652 33.18 1.55 -14.03
CA MET A 652 32.15 0.75 -14.73
C MET A 652 30.96 1.56 -15.23
N PHE A 653 30.28 1.08 -16.27
CA PHE A 653 29.10 1.74 -16.81
C PHE A 653 27.81 1.01 -16.42
N TRP A 654 27.09 1.59 -15.46
CA TRP A 654 25.77 1.12 -15.03
C TRP A 654 25.81 -0.32 -14.50
N PRO A 655 26.16 -0.52 -13.21
CA PRO A 655 26.30 -1.85 -12.62
C PRO A 655 24.95 -2.58 -12.52
N HIS A 656 24.94 -3.87 -12.91
CA HIS A 656 23.75 -4.72 -12.98
C HIS A 656 23.78 -5.96 -12.09
N ALA A 657 24.96 -6.47 -11.77
CA ALA A 657 25.14 -7.61 -10.87
C ALA A 657 26.42 -7.42 -10.06
N LEU A 658 26.36 -7.73 -8.77
CA LEU A 658 27.49 -7.71 -7.86
C LEU A 658 27.67 -9.09 -7.22
N GLY A 659 28.91 -9.56 -7.12
CA GLY A 659 29.27 -10.82 -6.47
C GLY A 659 30.66 -10.73 -5.84
N ALA A 660 31.03 -11.75 -5.09
CA ALA A 660 32.40 -11.92 -4.60
C ALA A 660 32.75 -13.41 -4.58
N THR A 661 34.04 -13.74 -4.67
CA THR A 661 34.51 -15.13 -4.48
C THR A 661 34.27 -15.59 -3.03
N ARG A 662 34.17 -16.91 -2.83
CA ARG A 662 33.84 -17.49 -1.51
C ARG A 662 34.89 -17.21 -0.43
N ASP A 663 36.15 -17.05 -0.84
CA ASP A 663 37.27 -16.60 0.01
C ASP A 663 37.23 -15.08 0.29
N GLY A 664 36.35 -14.35 -0.39
CA GLY A 664 36.19 -12.91 -0.29
C GLY A 664 37.30 -12.11 -0.95
N ARG A 665 38.32 -12.72 -1.58
CA ARG A 665 39.45 -11.97 -2.15
C ARG A 665 39.03 -11.06 -3.29
N TYR A 666 38.16 -11.54 -4.18
CA TYR A 666 37.76 -10.81 -5.37
C TYR A 666 36.35 -10.25 -5.23
N LEU A 667 36.19 -8.93 -5.38
CA LEU A 667 34.90 -8.30 -5.61
C LEU A 667 34.64 -8.23 -7.12
N ILE A 668 33.42 -8.53 -7.54
CA ILE A 668 33.08 -8.71 -8.96
C ILE A 668 31.82 -7.92 -9.29
N CYS A 669 31.85 -7.14 -10.36
CA CYS A 669 30.69 -6.41 -10.85
C CYS A 669 30.53 -6.58 -12.35
N ALA A 670 29.31 -6.81 -12.80
CA ALA A 670 28.97 -6.79 -14.21
C ALA A 670 28.19 -5.53 -14.59
N ASP A 671 28.50 -4.97 -15.75
CA ASP A 671 27.97 -3.68 -16.22
C ASP A 671 27.09 -3.83 -17.48
N ASN A 672 26.42 -2.75 -17.89
CA ASN A 672 25.48 -2.80 -19.02
C ASN A 672 26.18 -2.88 -20.38
N GLN A 673 27.51 -2.76 -20.40
CA GLN A 673 28.33 -2.96 -21.59
C GLN A 673 28.79 -4.41 -21.72
N ARG A 674 28.32 -5.34 -20.88
CA ARG A 674 28.80 -6.73 -20.85
C ARG A 674 30.28 -6.84 -20.48
N LYS A 675 30.75 -5.94 -19.61
CA LYS A 675 32.05 -6.10 -18.96
C LYS A 675 31.89 -6.71 -17.57
N LEU A 676 32.79 -7.60 -17.23
CA LEU A 676 33.00 -8.08 -15.88
C LEU A 676 34.23 -7.35 -15.30
N HIS A 677 34.01 -6.61 -14.22
CA HIS A 677 35.02 -5.90 -13.46
C HIS A 677 35.36 -6.70 -12.21
N VAL A 678 36.65 -6.84 -11.91
CA VAL A 678 37.16 -7.60 -10.76
C VAL A 678 38.17 -6.74 -10.01
N TRP A 679 38.03 -6.65 -8.70
CA TRP A 679 38.98 -5.98 -7.80
C TRP A 679 39.60 -7.00 -6.84
N ASP A 680 40.94 -7.06 -6.79
CA ASP A 680 41.68 -7.93 -5.86
C ASP A 680 41.92 -7.22 -4.52
N ARG A 681 41.14 -7.57 -3.50
CA ARG A 681 41.21 -6.93 -2.16
C ARG A 681 42.53 -7.15 -1.45
N GLU A 682 43.24 -8.24 -1.76
CA GLU A 682 44.54 -8.55 -1.15
C GLU A 682 45.71 -7.87 -1.88
N ASN A 683 45.49 -7.44 -3.14
CA ASN A 683 46.48 -6.69 -3.92
C ASN A 683 46.07 -5.22 -4.08
N ASP A 684 45.80 -4.54 -2.95
CA ASP A 684 45.41 -3.13 -2.88
C ASP A 684 44.29 -2.73 -3.87
N TRP A 685 43.28 -3.59 -4.00
CA TRP A 685 42.12 -3.36 -4.87
C TRP A 685 42.48 -3.22 -6.36
N GLU A 686 43.51 -3.90 -6.84
CA GLU A 686 43.88 -3.90 -8.26
C GLU A 686 42.66 -4.22 -9.13
N HIS A 687 42.32 -3.29 -10.03
CA HIS A 687 41.17 -3.39 -10.93
C HIS A 687 41.56 -4.05 -12.26
N ARG A 688 40.80 -5.07 -12.65
CA ARG A 688 40.90 -5.74 -13.96
C ARG A 688 39.50 -5.86 -14.57
N SER A 689 39.41 -5.93 -15.90
CA SER A 689 38.13 -6.16 -16.57
C SER A 689 38.28 -6.95 -17.86
N ILE A 690 37.22 -7.71 -18.19
CA ILE A 690 37.10 -8.47 -19.43
C ILE A 690 35.70 -8.33 -20.01
N TRP A 691 35.59 -8.52 -21.33
CA TRP A 691 34.30 -8.63 -22.01
C TRP A 691 33.74 -10.04 -21.85
N VAL A 692 32.45 -10.14 -21.55
CA VAL A 692 31.74 -11.42 -21.45
C VAL A 692 30.61 -11.50 -22.49
N PRO A 693 30.29 -12.69 -23.01
CA PRO A 693 29.29 -12.86 -24.06
C PRO A 693 27.84 -12.75 -23.56
N ALA A 694 27.62 -12.48 -22.27
CA ALA A 694 26.30 -12.40 -21.63
C ALA A 694 25.97 -11.00 -21.09
N LEU A 695 24.70 -10.61 -21.14
CA LEU A 695 24.22 -9.46 -20.35
C LEU A 695 23.89 -9.94 -18.93
N VAL A 696 24.85 -9.79 -18.02
CA VAL A 696 24.83 -10.49 -16.74
C VAL A 696 23.70 -10.03 -15.83
N SER A 697 22.88 -10.98 -15.38
CA SER A 697 21.78 -10.77 -14.42
C SER A 697 22.16 -11.10 -12.99
N ASN A 698 23.05 -12.06 -12.80
CA ASN A 698 23.49 -12.56 -11.51
C ASN A 698 24.89 -13.17 -11.64
N ILE A 699 25.65 -13.12 -10.54
CA ILE A 699 27.01 -13.68 -10.43
C ILE A 699 26.98 -14.69 -9.29
N VAL A 700 27.34 -15.93 -9.55
CA VAL A 700 27.33 -17.01 -8.55
C VAL A 700 28.74 -17.57 -8.41
N ALA A 701 29.29 -17.46 -7.21
CA ALA A 701 30.66 -17.91 -6.94
C ALA A 701 30.73 -19.42 -6.73
N HIS A 702 31.81 -20.00 -7.26
CA HIS A 702 32.18 -21.38 -6.97
C HIS A 702 32.50 -21.52 -5.46
N PRO A 703 32.12 -22.64 -4.81
CA PRO A 703 32.34 -22.84 -3.38
C PRO A 703 33.82 -22.87 -2.97
N GLU A 704 34.70 -23.44 -3.81
CA GLU A 704 36.13 -23.59 -3.48
C GLU A 704 37.13 -22.85 -4.39
N LYS A 705 36.80 -22.64 -5.67
CA LYS A 705 37.70 -22.05 -6.69
C LYS A 705 37.45 -20.54 -6.84
N ALA A 706 38.44 -19.79 -7.31
CA ALA A 706 38.29 -18.38 -7.68
C ALA A 706 37.55 -18.22 -9.03
N GLN A 707 36.38 -18.84 -9.14
CA GLN A 707 35.58 -18.94 -10.34
C GLN A 707 34.16 -18.45 -10.07
N VAL A 708 33.51 -17.93 -11.11
CA VAL A 708 32.09 -17.55 -11.06
C VAL A 708 31.36 -18.00 -12.30
N ILE A 709 30.08 -18.34 -12.14
CA ILE A 709 29.16 -18.50 -13.25
C ILE A 709 28.25 -17.27 -13.38
N LEU A 710 28.04 -16.85 -14.61
CA LEU A 710 27.27 -15.66 -14.99
C LEU A 710 25.98 -16.08 -15.70
N ASN A 711 24.86 -15.48 -15.28
CA ASN A 711 23.54 -15.69 -15.88
C ASN A 711 23.22 -14.58 -16.87
N ASP A 712 22.60 -14.87 -18.01
CA ASP A 712 22.12 -13.85 -18.96
C ASP A 712 20.68 -13.39 -18.64
N TRP A 713 20.38 -12.09 -18.76
CA TRP A 713 19.02 -11.53 -18.69
C TRP A 713 18.08 -12.05 -19.78
N GLY A 714 18.62 -12.57 -20.89
CA GLY A 714 17.82 -13.05 -22.02
C GLY A 714 17.28 -11.91 -22.89
N GLY A 715 18.13 -11.45 -23.81
CA GLY A 715 17.81 -10.46 -24.84
C GLY A 715 17.44 -11.07 -26.19
N ARG A 716 17.78 -10.38 -27.30
CA ARG A 716 17.49 -10.78 -28.70
C ARG A 716 18.08 -12.15 -29.13
N ASP A 717 18.85 -12.83 -28.26
CA ASP A 717 19.58 -14.08 -28.52
C ASP A 717 19.37 -15.09 -27.37
N LYS A 718 19.74 -16.35 -27.60
CA LYS A 718 19.68 -17.47 -26.64
C LYS A 718 20.36 -17.12 -25.31
N ASN A 719 19.78 -17.53 -24.18
CA ASN A 719 20.39 -17.38 -22.86
C ASN A 719 21.76 -18.08 -22.81
N GLN A 720 22.77 -17.40 -22.25
CA GLN A 720 24.11 -17.96 -22.09
C GLN A 720 24.40 -18.28 -20.61
N ALA A 721 25.09 -19.39 -20.38
CA ALA A 721 25.82 -19.69 -19.15
C ALA A 721 27.31 -19.45 -19.42
N VAL A 722 27.96 -18.61 -18.60
CA VAL A 722 29.38 -18.27 -18.79
C VAL A 722 30.13 -18.55 -17.50
N LEU A 723 31.11 -19.45 -17.55
CA LEU A 723 32.03 -19.76 -16.45
C LEU A 723 33.32 -18.97 -16.63
N VAL A 724 33.74 -18.26 -15.59
CA VAL A 724 34.89 -17.35 -15.61
C VAL A 724 35.81 -17.65 -14.43
N ASP A 725 37.11 -17.78 -14.69
CA ASP A 725 38.15 -17.69 -13.67
C ASP A 725 38.47 -16.21 -13.43
N VAL A 726 38.18 -15.69 -12.25
CA VAL A 726 38.34 -14.26 -11.95
C VAL A 726 39.75 -13.90 -11.47
N ALA A 727 40.56 -14.90 -11.09
CA ALA A 727 41.95 -14.70 -10.76
C ALA A 727 42.79 -14.57 -12.04
N ALA A 728 42.54 -15.45 -13.03
CA ALA A 728 43.17 -15.43 -14.34
C ALA A 728 42.52 -14.42 -15.31
N MET A 729 41.28 -14.00 -15.04
CA MET A 729 40.45 -13.19 -15.95
C MET A 729 40.17 -13.91 -17.29
N GLU A 730 39.86 -15.20 -17.23
CA GLU A 730 39.64 -16.05 -18.41
C GLU A 730 38.24 -16.67 -18.41
N ILE A 731 37.60 -16.71 -19.59
CA ILE A 731 36.35 -17.47 -19.78
C ILE A 731 36.72 -18.94 -19.99
N LEU A 732 36.31 -19.80 -19.05
CA LEU A 732 36.59 -21.23 -19.07
C LEU A 732 35.60 -22.00 -19.95
N ALA A 733 34.31 -21.63 -19.86
CA ALA A 733 33.24 -22.25 -20.63
C ALA A 733 32.12 -21.25 -20.95
N ASN A 734 31.47 -21.47 -22.10
CA ASN A 734 30.28 -20.73 -22.51
C ASN A 734 29.32 -21.68 -23.25
N ARG A 735 28.05 -21.70 -22.84
CA ARG A 735 27.01 -22.54 -23.44
C ARG A 735 25.71 -21.77 -23.59
N SER A 736 25.01 -22.01 -24.71
CA SER A 736 23.62 -21.60 -24.83
C SER A 736 22.73 -22.56 -24.05
N VAL A 737 21.83 -22.02 -23.24
CA VAL A 737 20.93 -22.79 -22.38
C VAL A 737 19.49 -22.45 -22.73
N ASP A 738 18.65 -23.47 -22.94
CA ASP A 738 17.23 -23.28 -23.24
C ASP A 738 16.46 -22.82 -21.99
N GLY A 739 15.33 -22.12 -22.19
CA GLY A 739 14.49 -21.55 -21.12
C GLY A 739 14.69 -20.04 -20.98
N SER A 740 13.81 -19.35 -20.24
CA SER A 740 13.90 -17.90 -20.00
C SER A 740 14.28 -17.60 -18.53
N ASN A 741 15.21 -16.66 -18.30
CA ASN A 741 15.57 -16.16 -16.96
C ASN A 741 16.19 -17.20 -16.00
N ASN A 742 17.15 -17.99 -16.51
CA ASN A 742 17.83 -19.08 -15.81
C ASN A 742 18.68 -18.61 -14.60
N ASN A 743 18.58 -19.30 -13.46
CA ASN A 743 19.45 -19.09 -12.30
C ASN A 743 20.31 -20.33 -12.01
N TYR A 744 21.64 -20.16 -11.91
CA TYR A 744 22.58 -21.25 -11.65
C TYR A 744 22.94 -21.36 -10.17
N PHE A 745 23.17 -22.60 -9.69
CA PHE A 745 23.58 -22.88 -8.32
C PHE A 745 24.57 -24.02 -8.28
N TYR A 746 25.72 -23.82 -7.63
CA TYR A 746 26.66 -24.91 -7.41
C TYR A 746 26.10 -25.94 -6.42
N ILE A 747 26.30 -27.21 -6.75
CA ILE A 747 26.07 -28.37 -5.89
C ILE A 747 27.25 -29.34 -6.07
N ASP A 748 27.31 -30.38 -5.23
CA ASP A 748 28.36 -31.41 -5.28
C ASP A 748 29.79 -30.85 -5.19
N ALA A 749 30.01 -29.95 -4.23
CA ALA A 749 31.24 -29.17 -4.02
C ALA A 749 31.66 -28.31 -5.23
N GLY A 750 30.67 -27.90 -6.03
CA GLY A 750 30.88 -27.09 -7.23
C GLY A 750 31.17 -27.90 -8.50
N ASN A 751 31.21 -29.23 -8.41
CA ASN A 751 31.37 -30.10 -9.58
C ASN A 751 30.14 -30.13 -10.48
N LYS A 752 28.99 -29.66 -9.97
CA LYS A 752 27.72 -29.62 -10.71
C LYS A 752 27.00 -28.31 -10.49
N ILE A 753 26.14 -27.97 -11.44
CA ILE A 753 25.29 -26.78 -11.39
C ILE A 753 23.83 -27.19 -11.52
N LEU A 754 23.03 -26.87 -10.51
CA LEU A 754 21.59 -26.97 -10.56
C LEU A 754 21.01 -25.75 -11.28
N LEU A 755 20.11 -26.02 -12.22
CA LEU A 755 19.40 -25.05 -13.03
C LEU A 755 17.90 -25.38 -13.03
N PRO A 756 17.05 -24.63 -12.31
CA PRO A 756 15.62 -24.81 -12.40
C PRO A 756 15.07 -24.18 -13.68
N ASP A 757 14.20 -24.91 -14.39
CA ASP A 757 13.43 -24.42 -15.54
C ASP A 757 11.96 -24.33 -15.19
N TYR A 758 11.52 -23.10 -14.95
CA TYR A 758 10.14 -22.78 -14.57
C TYR A 758 9.12 -23.07 -15.66
N ASP A 759 9.48 -22.94 -16.94
CA ASP A 759 8.54 -23.10 -18.05
C ASP A 759 8.25 -24.58 -18.32
N LYS A 760 9.18 -25.48 -17.94
CA LYS A 760 9.09 -26.92 -18.15
C LYS A 760 8.88 -27.75 -16.88
N ASP A 761 8.76 -27.11 -15.72
CA ASP A 761 8.61 -27.78 -14.40
C ASP A 761 9.72 -28.83 -14.12
N GLU A 762 10.96 -28.56 -14.57
CA GLU A 762 12.10 -29.48 -14.46
C GLU A 762 13.31 -28.84 -13.77
N LEU A 763 14.17 -29.68 -13.19
CA LEU A 763 15.49 -29.30 -12.70
C LEU A 763 16.56 -29.89 -13.61
N ARG A 764 17.42 -29.06 -14.19
CA ARG A 764 18.57 -29.51 -14.98
C ARG A 764 19.83 -29.47 -14.15
N VAL A 765 20.70 -30.45 -14.35
CA VAL A 765 22.02 -30.52 -13.71
C VAL A 765 23.07 -30.46 -14.81
N LEU A 766 23.92 -29.45 -14.75
CA LEU A 766 25.04 -29.24 -15.67
C LEU A 766 26.35 -29.64 -15.00
N ASP A 767 27.34 -30.04 -15.80
CA ASP A 767 28.72 -30.19 -15.35
C ASP A 767 29.30 -28.83 -14.93
N GLY A 768 29.96 -28.79 -13.78
CA GLY A 768 30.49 -27.57 -13.16
C GLY A 768 31.66 -26.93 -13.89
N GLU A 769 32.33 -27.65 -14.78
CA GLU A 769 33.50 -27.18 -15.54
C GLU A 769 33.18 -26.93 -17.01
N THR A 770 32.41 -27.81 -17.66
CA THR A 770 32.10 -27.72 -19.10
C THR A 770 30.78 -27.02 -19.39
N LEU A 771 29.88 -26.93 -18.39
CA LEU A 771 28.49 -26.47 -18.51
C LEU A 771 27.61 -27.33 -19.41
N ASP A 772 28.04 -28.56 -19.72
CA ASP A 772 27.24 -29.50 -20.50
C ASP A 772 26.13 -30.10 -19.64
N LEU A 773 24.95 -30.35 -20.23
CA LEU A 773 23.82 -30.97 -19.53
C LEU A 773 24.16 -32.43 -19.20
N GLU A 774 24.27 -32.76 -17.90
CA GLU A 774 24.46 -34.13 -17.44
C GLU A 774 23.14 -34.88 -17.32
N THR A 775 22.15 -34.27 -16.67
CA THR A 775 20.84 -34.89 -16.43
C THR A 775 19.74 -33.86 -16.30
N THR A 776 18.53 -34.28 -16.65
CA THR A 776 17.29 -33.56 -16.37
C THR A 776 16.48 -34.37 -15.38
N TYR A 777 16.10 -33.72 -14.29
CA TYR A 777 15.24 -34.25 -13.27
C TYR A 777 13.82 -33.71 -13.47
N LEU A 778 12.92 -34.62 -13.89
CA LEU A 778 11.48 -34.36 -13.96
C LEU A 778 10.85 -34.92 -12.67
N GLY A 779 10.20 -34.05 -11.89
CA GLY A 779 9.52 -34.44 -10.65
C GLY A 779 8.54 -35.61 -10.84
N GLU A 780 8.32 -36.41 -9.80
CA GLU A 780 7.47 -37.60 -9.91
C GLU A 780 5.97 -37.28 -9.93
N SER A 781 5.55 -36.06 -9.62
CA SER A 781 4.14 -35.63 -9.72
C SER A 781 3.94 -34.62 -10.85
N ALA A 782 2.77 -34.68 -11.48
CA ALA A 782 2.30 -33.66 -12.40
C ALA A 782 1.77 -32.44 -11.63
N THR A 783 1.91 -31.24 -12.22
CA THR A 783 1.36 -30.01 -11.64
C THR A 783 -0.17 -30.05 -11.68
N VAL A 784 -0.82 -29.68 -10.58
CA VAL A 784 -2.28 -29.60 -10.49
C VAL A 784 -2.79 -28.47 -11.38
N ASP A 785 -3.62 -28.78 -12.37
CA ASP A 785 -4.21 -27.82 -13.32
C ASP A 785 -5.59 -27.34 -12.86
N GLY A 786 -6.37 -28.24 -12.26
CA GLY A 786 -7.81 -28.09 -12.10
C GLY A 786 -8.39 -28.33 -10.72
N GLY A 787 -7.60 -28.84 -9.77
CA GLY A 787 -8.07 -29.13 -8.41
C GLY A 787 -8.84 -30.46 -8.31
N CYS A 788 -9.86 -30.52 -7.45
CA CYS A 788 -10.66 -31.71 -7.20
C CYS A 788 -12.13 -31.47 -6.91
N HIS A 789 -12.94 -32.50 -7.17
CA HIS A 789 -14.36 -32.56 -6.84
C HIS A 789 -14.71 -33.86 -6.12
N ALA A 790 -15.67 -33.81 -5.19
CA ALA A 790 -16.14 -34.97 -4.43
C ALA A 790 -17.53 -35.40 -4.88
N ASP A 791 -17.67 -36.68 -5.16
CA ASP A 791 -18.95 -37.37 -5.20
C ASP A 791 -19.17 -38.10 -3.88
N SER A 792 -19.95 -37.47 -3.00
CA SER A 792 -20.18 -38.00 -1.64
C SER A 792 -21.03 -39.26 -1.63
N GLU A 793 -21.90 -39.47 -2.63
CA GLU A 793 -22.79 -40.63 -2.67
C GLU A 793 -22.03 -41.90 -3.00
N SER A 794 -21.16 -41.86 -4.02
CA SER A 794 -20.34 -43.01 -4.41
C SER A 794 -19.00 -43.10 -3.66
N MET A 795 -18.72 -42.17 -2.74
CA MET A 795 -17.45 -42.04 -2.02
C MET A 795 -16.25 -41.96 -2.97
N ARG A 796 -16.36 -41.12 -4.01
CA ARG A 796 -15.32 -40.91 -5.02
C ARG A 796 -14.78 -39.49 -5.00
N LEU A 797 -13.51 -39.38 -5.35
CA LEU A 797 -12.82 -38.10 -5.55
C LEU A 797 -12.27 -38.09 -6.98
N ILE A 798 -12.44 -37.00 -7.70
CA ILE A 798 -11.72 -36.74 -8.95
C ILE A 798 -10.72 -35.62 -8.77
N THR A 799 -9.54 -35.79 -9.34
CA THR A 799 -8.46 -34.80 -9.35
C THR A 799 -8.07 -34.49 -10.79
N TRP A 800 -7.61 -33.25 -11.04
CA TRP A 800 -7.20 -32.78 -12.35
C TRP A 800 -5.80 -32.15 -12.31
N ASP A 801 -4.85 -32.80 -12.99
CA ASP A 801 -3.47 -32.34 -13.21
C ASP A 801 -3.09 -32.31 -14.70
N GLN A 802 -1.84 -31.96 -15.02
CA GLN A 802 -1.32 -31.87 -16.39
C GLN A 802 -1.37 -33.19 -17.18
N GLU A 803 -1.50 -34.35 -16.54
CA GLU A 803 -1.63 -35.65 -17.22
C GLU A 803 -3.09 -36.04 -17.47
N GLY A 804 -4.03 -35.47 -16.71
CA GLY A 804 -5.45 -35.53 -16.99
C GLY A 804 -6.32 -35.60 -15.74
N PHE A 805 -7.41 -36.36 -15.85
CA PHE A 805 -8.34 -36.59 -14.73
C PHE A 805 -8.13 -37.96 -14.10
N HIS A 806 -8.07 -38.01 -12.77
CA HIS A 806 -7.90 -39.25 -11.99
C HIS A 806 -9.04 -39.44 -11.01
N VAL A 807 -9.65 -40.63 -11.00
CA VAL A 807 -10.73 -40.99 -10.07
C VAL A 807 -10.18 -41.90 -8.98
N TRP A 808 -10.51 -41.57 -7.73
CA TRP A 808 -10.03 -42.25 -6.53
C TRP A 808 -11.21 -42.76 -5.70
N ASP A 809 -11.04 -43.96 -5.15
CA ASP A 809 -11.91 -44.50 -4.12
C ASP A 809 -11.49 -43.93 -2.76
N VAL A 810 -12.38 -43.19 -2.12
CA VAL A 810 -12.07 -42.47 -0.87
C VAL A 810 -11.99 -43.42 0.32
N ALA A 811 -12.74 -44.53 0.29
CA ALA A 811 -12.78 -45.51 1.37
C ALA A 811 -11.48 -46.32 1.49
N THR A 812 -10.82 -46.57 0.36
CA THR A 812 -9.61 -47.40 0.28
C THR A 812 -8.35 -46.62 -0.07
N GLY A 813 -8.49 -45.39 -0.57
CA GLY A 813 -7.39 -44.56 -1.06
C GLY A 813 -6.77 -45.07 -2.37
N GLN A 814 -7.47 -45.94 -3.10
CA GLN A 814 -6.98 -46.49 -4.36
C GLN A 814 -7.40 -45.65 -5.55
N LYS A 815 -6.51 -45.52 -6.54
CA LYS A 815 -6.86 -44.95 -7.84
C LYS A 815 -7.68 -45.96 -8.65
N LEU A 816 -8.88 -45.57 -9.07
CA LEU A 816 -9.83 -46.41 -9.81
C LEU A 816 -9.66 -46.27 -11.33
N HIS A 817 -9.46 -45.04 -11.82
CA HIS A 817 -9.48 -44.75 -13.25
C HIS A 817 -8.66 -43.51 -13.59
N THR A 818 -8.27 -43.39 -14.86
CA THR A 818 -7.61 -42.20 -15.40
C THR A 818 -8.08 -41.93 -16.83
N TRP A 819 -8.45 -40.68 -17.08
CA TRP A 819 -8.67 -40.14 -18.42
C TRP A 819 -7.48 -39.23 -18.77
N PRO A 820 -6.51 -39.72 -19.55
CA PRO A 820 -5.34 -38.92 -19.91
C PRO A 820 -5.69 -37.90 -20.99
N GLY A 821 -5.10 -36.71 -20.90
CA GLY A 821 -5.23 -35.70 -21.94
C GLY A 821 -5.08 -34.26 -21.44
N GLU A 822 -4.98 -33.33 -22.39
CA GLU A 822 -5.02 -31.90 -22.12
C GLU A 822 -6.47 -31.39 -22.14
N TYR A 823 -6.89 -30.76 -21.05
CA TYR A 823 -8.24 -30.27 -20.87
C TYR A 823 -8.26 -28.75 -20.74
N GLN A 824 -9.28 -28.10 -21.28
CA GLN A 824 -9.41 -26.65 -21.25
C GLN A 824 -10.05 -26.16 -19.94
N ALA A 825 -11.09 -26.86 -19.46
CA ALA A 825 -11.90 -26.47 -18.32
C ALA A 825 -12.79 -27.64 -17.86
N ALA A 826 -13.19 -27.68 -16.59
CA ALA A 826 -14.16 -28.64 -16.08
C ALA A 826 -15.01 -28.09 -14.92
N GLU A 827 -16.30 -28.43 -14.90
CA GLU A 827 -17.25 -28.04 -13.85
C GLU A 827 -18.17 -29.20 -13.46
N ALA A 828 -18.54 -29.27 -12.18
CA ALA A 828 -19.48 -30.27 -11.68
C ALA A 828 -20.93 -29.92 -12.05
N VAL A 829 -21.74 -30.94 -12.32
CA VAL A 829 -23.16 -30.77 -12.59
C VAL A 829 -23.91 -30.54 -11.26
N TYR A 830 -24.70 -29.47 -11.17
CA TYR A 830 -25.33 -29.04 -9.90
C TYR A 830 -26.20 -30.12 -9.24
N ASP A 831 -26.97 -30.87 -10.03
CA ASP A 831 -27.92 -31.87 -9.54
C ASP A 831 -27.35 -33.30 -9.55
N ASP A 832 -26.10 -33.48 -9.97
CA ASP A 832 -25.46 -34.80 -10.05
C ASP A 832 -23.95 -34.69 -9.79
N SER A 833 -23.55 -34.83 -8.52
CA SER A 833 -22.14 -34.75 -8.12
C SER A 833 -21.26 -35.85 -8.71
N SER A 834 -21.85 -36.89 -9.31
CA SER A 834 -21.09 -37.95 -9.97
C SER A 834 -20.56 -37.52 -11.35
N LYS A 835 -21.06 -36.41 -11.91
CA LYS A 835 -20.75 -35.98 -13.28
C LYS A 835 -20.01 -34.65 -13.36
N LEU A 836 -19.02 -34.60 -14.26
CA LEU A 836 -18.36 -33.37 -14.68
C LEU A 836 -18.60 -33.08 -16.15
N ILE A 837 -18.81 -31.81 -16.48
CA ILE A 837 -18.72 -31.29 -17.84
C ILE A 837 -17.28 -30.87 -18.09
N VAL A 838 -16.66 -31.42 -19.13
CA VAL A 838 -15.25 -31.21 -19.47
C VAL A 838 -15.12 -30.65 -20.87
N LEU A 839 -14.35 -29.58 -21.04
CA LEU A 839 -14.05 -28.97 -22.33
C LEU A 839 -12.67 -29.39 -22.82
N VAL A 840 -12.59 -29.86 -24.07
CA VAL A 840 -11.34 -30.20 -24.75
C VAL A 840 -11.20 -29.33 -25.99
N LYS A 841 -10.12 -28.55 -26.05
CA LYS A 841 -9.82 -27.72 -27.22
C LYS A 841 -8.97 -28.51 -28.22
N ASP A 842 -9.61 -29.00 -29.27
CA ASP A 842 -8.97 -29.66 -30.40
C ASP A 842 -8.60 -28.61 -31.46
N LYS A 843 -7.35 -28.13 -31.38
CA LYS A 843 -6.83 -27.14 -32.33
C LYS A 843 -6.66 -27.71 -33.73
N GLU A 844 -6.38 -29.01 -33.86
CA GLU A 844 -6.10 -29.64 -35.16
C GLU A 844 -7.37 -29.73 -36.00
N ASN A 845 -8.49 -30.07 -35.37
CA ASN A 845 -9.79 -30.18 -36.03
C ASN A 845 -10.66 -28.93 -35.89
N GLU A 846 -10.10 -27.84 -35.34
CA GLU A 846 -10.79 -26.56 -35.10
C GLU A 846 -12.13 -26.74 -34.35
N LYS A 847 -12.12 -27.57 -33.31
CA LYS A 847 -13.29 -27.92 -32.50
C LYS A 847 -13.02 -27.77 -31.01
N THR A 848 -14.04 -27.32 -30.27
CA THR A 848 -14.09 -27.49 -28.82
C THR A 848 -15.09 -28.59 -28.52
N ARG A 849 -14.61 -29.72 -28.00
CA ARG A 849 -15.43 -30.87 -27.63
C ARG A 849 -15.93 -30.69 -26.20
N VAL A 850 -17.19 -31.01 -25.96
CA VAL A 850 -17.82 -31.01 -24.64
C VAL A 850 -18.11 -32.45 -24.27
N LEU A 851 -17.51 -32.88 -23.17
CA LEU A 851 -17.58 -34.24 -22.66
C LEU A 851 -18.30 -34.27 -21.32
N ILE A 852 -18.97 -35.38 -21.02
CA ILE A 852 -19.46 -35.72 -19.68
C ILE A 852 -18.62 -36.85 -19.14
N PHE A 853 -17.98 -36.62 -17.99
CA PHE A 853 -17.24 -37.63 -17.25
C PHE A 853 -18.14 -38.10 -16.11
N ASP A 854 -18.49 -39.38 -16.11
CA ASP A 854 -19.23 -40.01 -15.04
C ASP A 854 -18.24 -40.76 -14.14
N MET A 855 -18.03 -40.22 -12.95
CA MET A 855 -17.08 -40.77 -12.00
C MET A 855 -17.61 -42.01 -11.31
N ALA A 856 -18.93 -42.24 -11.27
CA ALA A 856 -19.56 -43.42 -10.67
C ALA A 856 -19.55 -44.62 -11.64
N ALA A 857 -19.82 -44.38 -12.92
CA ALA A 857 -19.75 -45.38 -13.98
C ALA A 857 -18.34 -45.56 -14.56
N LEU A 858 -17.42 -44.61 -14.32
CA LEU A 858 -16.08 -44.54 -14.93
C LEU A 858 -16.13 -44.47 -16.46
N THR A 859 -17.13 -43.75 -16.99
CA THR A 859 -17.34 -43.56 -18.41
C THR A 859 -17.13 -42.10 -18.81
N GLN A 860 -16.81 -41.89 -20.08
CA GLN A 860 -16.85 -40.56 -20.70
C GLN A 860 -17.67 -40.62 -21.98
N GLU A 861 -18.43 -39.57 -22.25
CA GLU A 861 -19.17 -39.43 -23.50
C GLU A 861 -19.03 -38.01 -24.06
N GLU A 862 -18.96 -37.89 -25.38
CA GLU A 862 -19.02 -36.60 -26.05
C GLU A 862 -20.46 -36.24 -26.35
N VAL A 863 -20.93 -35.16 -25.74
CA VAL A 863 -22.31 -34.68 -25.85
C VAL A 863 -22.46 -33.57 -26.88
N LEU A 864 -21.39 -32.82 -27.15
CA LEU A 864 -21.42 -31.69 -28.07
C LEU A 864 -20.03 -31.40 -28.67
N SER A 865 -20.01 -30.94 -29.91
CA SER A 865 -18.81 -30.43 -30.58
C SER A 865 -19.07 -29.03 -31.14
N LEU A 866 -18.30 -28.05 -30.70
CA LEU A 866 -18.43 -26.64 -31.04
C LEU A 866 -17.36 -26.20 -32.04
N ASN A 867 -17.75 -25.49 -33.10
CA ASN A 867 -16.81 -24.88 -34.08
C ASN A 867 -16.30 -23.49 -33.64
N ILE A 868 -16.18 -23.26 -32.34
CA ILE A 868 -15.67 -22.02 -31.74
C ILE A 868 -14.65 -22.37 -30.66
N THR A 869 -13.66 -21.52 -30.46
CA THR A 869 -12.84 -21.51 -29.26
C THR A 869 -13.67 -20.92 -28.13
N VAL A 870 -14.03 -21.74 -27.14
CA VAL A 870 -14.79 -21.27 -25.98
C VAL A 870 -13.90 -20.36 -25.12
N ASP A 871 -14.30 -19.11 -24.94
CA ASP A 871 -13.61 -18.12 -24.10
C ASP A 871 -14.20 -18.07 -22.69
N ARG A 872 -15.52 -18.23 -22.57
CA ARG A 872 -16.29 -18.23 -21.33
C ARG A 872 -17.42 -19.26 -21.42
N TRP A 873 -17.74 -19.88 -20.31
CA TRP A 873 -18.90 -20.75 -20.20
C TRP A 873 -19.42 -20.83 -18.76
N GLY A 874 -20.65 -21.29 -18.60
CA GLY A 874 -21.23 -21.53 -17.28
C GLY A 874 -22.62 -22.15 -17.34
N LEU A 875 -23.07 -22.60 -16.18
CA LEU A 875 -24.30 -23.35 -15.96
C LEU A 875 -25.30 -22.48 -15.20
N GLN A 876 -26.56 -22.49 -15.63
CA GLN A 876 -27.63 -21.80 -14.90
C GLN A 876 -28.98 -22.45 -15.22
N ASN A 877 -29.78 -22.80 -14.20
CA ASN A 877 -31.19 -23.21 -14.35
C ASN A 877 -31.46 -24.18 -15.53
N GLY A 878 -30.73 -25.30 -15.58
CA GLY A 878 -30.92 -26.34 -16.60
C GLY A 878 -30.38 -26.00 -18.00
N VAL A 879 -29.62 -24.91 -18.15
CA VAL A 879 -28.95 -24.57 -19.42
C VAL A 879 -27.45 -24.36 -19.22
N ILE A 880 -26.71 -24.52 -20.32
CA ILE A 880 -25.28 -24.21 -20.42
C ILE A 880 -25.04 -23.17 -21.51
N LEU A 881 -24.26 -22.15 -21.17
CA LEU A 881 -23.87 -21.08 -22.09
C LEU A 881 -22.41 -21.25 -22.50
N PHE A 882 -22.13 -21.16 -23.80
CA PHE A 882 -20.77 -21.09 -24.36
C PHE A 882 -20.59 -19.77 -25.12
N ALA A 883 -19.63 -18.96 -24.71
CA ALA A 883 -19.25 -17.73 -25.40
C ALA A 883 -17.82 -17.86 -25.93
N GLY A 884 -17.63 -17.60 -27.21
CA GLY A 884 -16.35 -17.85 -27.87
C GLY A 884 -16.23 -17.25 -29.26
N THR A 885 -15.05 -17.36 -29.85
CA THR A 885 -14.77 -16.89 -31.21
C THR A 885 -14.47 -18.06 -32.14
N PRO A 886 -14.59 -17.91 -33.48
CA PRO A 886 -14.08 -18.91 -34.41
C PRO A 886 -12.61 -19.26 -34.14
N PHE A 887 -12.19 -20.45 -34.54
CA PHE A 887 -10.77 -20.77 -34.57
C PHE A 887 -10.04 -19.83 -35.55
N MET A 888 -8.97 -19.21 -35.07
CA MET A 888 -8.16 -18.25 -35.83
C MET A 888 -6.68 -18.65 -35.73
N PRO A 889 -5.85 -18.32 -36.73
CA PRO A 889 -4.39 -18.41 -36.61
C PRO A 889 -3.87 -17.63 -35.41
N THR A 890 -2.72 -18.04 -34.87
CA THR A 890 -2.13 -17.48 -33.63
C THR A 890 -1.94 -15.96 -33.68
N ASP A 891 -1.72 -15.40 -34.87
CA ASP A 891 -1.50 -13.97 -35.10
C ASP A 891 -2.76 -13.24 -35.62
N SER A 892 -3.96 -13.77 -35.36
CA SER A 892 -5.21 -13.20 -35.88
C SER A 892 -6.34 -13.20 -34.85
N GLY A 893 -7.18 -12.18 -34.90
CA GLY A 893 -8.39 -12.05 -34.09
C GLY A 893 -9.63 -12.01 -34.97
N SER A 894 -10.74 -12.52 -34.45
CA SER A 894 -12.04 -12.45 -35.10
C SER A 894 -12.76 -11.15 -34.74
N ALA A 895 -13.37 -10.51 -35.75
CA ALA A 895 -14.25 -9.37 -35.52
C ALA A 895 -15.63 -9.79 -34.96
N LYS A 896 -15.96 -11.10 -34.99
CA LYS A 896 -17.23 -11.67 -34.54
C LYS A 896 -17.01 -12.82 -33.56
N GLY A 897 -17.78 -12.83 -32.48
CA GLY A 897 -17.89 -13.94 -31.53
C GLY A 897 -19.33 -14.41 -31.44
N PHE A 898 -19.54 -15.51 -30.72
CA PHE A 898 -20.83 -16.17 -30.57
C PHE A 898 -21.09 -16.45 -29.10
N VAL A 899 -22.34 -16.25 -28.68
CA VAL A 899 -22.89 -16.74 -27.42
C VAL A 899 -23.94 -17.78 -27.77
N ARG A 900 -23.76 -19.03 -27.33
CA ARG A 900 -24.65 -20.15 -27.60
C ARG A 900 -25.21 -20.72 -26.31
N LEU A 901 -26.52 -20.89 -26.27
CA LEU A 901 -27.23 -21.46 -25.14
C LEU A 901 -27.74 -22.85 -25.50
N TYR A 902 -27.47 -23.84 -24.67
CA TYR A 902 -27.92 -25.22 -24.85
C TYR A 902 -28.73 -25.68 -23.65
N ASP A 903 -29.69 -26.56 -23.92
CA ASP A 903 -30.40 -27.32 -22.90
C ASP A 903 -29.45 -28.36 -22.28
N LEU A 904 -29.38 -28.44 -20.95
CA LEU A 904 -28.37 -29.26 -20.28
C LEU A 904 -28.69 -30.76 -20.34
N ASP A 905 -29.97 -31.12 -20.41
CA ASP A 905 -30.41 -32.52 -20.44
C ASP A 905 -30.31 -33.10 -21.86
N THR A 906 -30.71 -32.32 -22.86
CA THR A 906 -30.79 -32.79 -24.26
C THR A 906 -29.62 -32.35 -25.14
N TRP A 907 -28.79 -31.41 -24.67
CA TRP A 907 -27.69 -30.79 -25.42
C TRP A 907 -28.14 -30.13 -26.74
N GLN A 908 -29.43 -29.81 -26.87
CA GLN A 908 -29.96 -29.10 -28.02
C GLN A 908 -29.67 -27.60 -27.93
N LEU A 909 -29.28 -27.00 -29.04
CA LEU A 909 -29.08 -25.56 -29.14
C LEU A 909 -30.43 -24.85 -28.96
N LEU A 910 -30.57 -24.11 -27.87
CA LEU A 910 -31.73 -23.27 -27.59
C LEU A 910 -31.64 -21.93 -28.30
N ASN A 911 -30.45 -21.31 -28.32
CA ASN A 911 -30.26 -20.02 -28.96
C ASN A 911 -28.79 -19.71 -29.31
N GLU A 912 -28.58 -18.84 -30.30
CA GLU A 912 -27.26 -18.31 -30.68
C GLU A 912 -27.35 -16.80 -30.94
N VAL A 913 -26.42 -16.05 -30.35
CA VAL A 913 -26.29 -14.61 -30.56
C VAL A 913 -24.89 -14.28 -31.10
N SER A 914 -24.85 -13.59 -32.25
CA SER A 914 -23.61 -13.08 -32.84
C SER A 914 -23.21 -11.74 -32.22
N ILE A 915 -21.97 -11.65 -31.72
CA ILE A 915 -21.44 -10.50 -30.99
C ILE A 915 -20.31 -9.83 -31.77
N PRO A 916 -20.39 -8.51 -32.05
CA PRO A 916 -19.24 -7.75 -32.53
C PRO A 916 -18.15 -7.68 -31.46
N MET A 917 -16.92 -8.11 -31.77
CA MET A 917 -15.83 -8.20 -30.78
C MET A 917 -15.14 -6.86 -30.53
N VAL A 918 -15.13 -5.98 -31.54
CA VAL A 918 -14.47 -4.68 -31.50
C VAL A 918 -15.54 -3.60 -31.30
N THR A 919 -15.39 -2.80 -30.24
CA THR A 919 -16.37 -1.75 -29.87
C THR A 919 -15.89 -0.33 -30.16
N GLU A 920 -14.68 -0.17 -30.68
CA GLU A 920 -14.04 1.14 -30.91
C GLU A 920 -13.40 1.18 -32.30
N VAL A 921 -13.11 2.38 -32.79
CA VAL A 921 -12.37 2.56 -34.05
C VAL A 921 -10.95 2.01 -33.87
N ARG A 922 -10.53 1.18 -34.83
CA ARG A 922 -9.21 0.55 -34.84
C ARG A 922 -8.17 1.54 -35.33
N ASN A 923 -7.05 1.62 -34.62
CA ASN A 923 -5.92 2.46 -35.01
C ASN A 923 -5.01 1.76 -36.02
N TYR A 924 -5.07 0.43 -36.11
CA TYR A 924 -4.22 -0.38 -36.98
C TYR A 924 -5.02 -1.37 -37.84
N GLU A 925 -4.47 -1.71 -39.00
CA GLU A 925 -5.13 -2.50 -40.04
C GLU A 925 -5.32 -3.99 -39.70
N HIS A 926 -4.46 -4.56 -38.85
CA HIS A 926 -4.54 -5.97 -38.42
C HIS A 926 -5.09 -6.14 -37.00
N LEU A 927 -6.05 -7.05 -36.84
CA LEU A 927 -6.65 -7.45 -35.56
C LEU A 927 -5.92 -8.70 -35.06
N TYR A 928 -5.26 -8.59 -33.91
CA TYR A 928 -4.50 -9.66 -33.28
C TYR A 928 -5.27 -10.19 -32.09
N TYR A 929 -5.66 -11.45 -32.10
CA TYR A 929 -6.53 -12.12 -31.11
C TYR A 929 -7.82 -11.34 -30.74
N SER A 930 -8.84 -12.07 -30.31
CA SER A 930 -10.10 -11.49 -29.84
C SER A 930 -10.77 -12.49 -28.91
N ARG A 931 -11.35 -12.04 -27.80
CA ARG A 931 -12.02 -12.94 -26.87
C ARG A 931 -13.08 -12.27 -26.01
N PHE A 932 -13.98 -13.06 -25.45
CA PHE A 932 -14.84 -12.63 -24.35
C PHE A 932 -14.04 -12.53 -23.05
N LYS A 933 -14.11 -11.37 -22.39
CA LYS A 933 -13.40 -11.12 -21.13
C LYS A 933 -14.28 -11.33 -19.90
N ASP A 934 -15.59 -11.19 -20.04
CA ASP A 934 -16.56 -11.72 -19.08
C ASP A 934 -17.91 -11.83 -19.78
N VAL A 935 -18.72 -12.75 -19.30
CA VAL A 935 -20.09 -13.02 -19.76
C VAL A 935 -20.88 -13.44 -18.52
N GLU A 936 -22.15 -13.09 -18.43
CA GLU A 936 -23.07 -13.53 -17.38
C GLU A 936 -24.48 -13.66 -17.98
N ILE A 937 -25.23 -14.71 -17.63
CA ILE A 937 -26.61 -14.92 -18.06
C ILE A 937 -27.59 -14.54 -16.93
N SER A 938 -28.77 -14.03 -17.30
CA SER A 938 -29.81 -13.69 -16.32
C SER A 938 -30.46 -14.96 -15.74
N PRO A 939 -31.00 -14.93 -14.52
CA PRO A 939 -31.63 -16.10 -13.89
C PRO A 939 -32.74 -16.76 -14.72
N ASP A 940 -33.51 -16.00 -15.48
CA ASP A 940 -34.53 -16.55 -16.39
C ASP A 940 -34.00 -16.99 -17.75
N ASN A 941 -32.68 -16.98 -17.96
CA ASN A 941 -32.01 -17.31 -19.22
C ASN A 941 -32.42 -16.44 -20.42
N SER A 942 -33.04 -15.27 -20.18
CA SER A 942 -33.59 -14.42 -21.25
C SER A 942 -32.59 -13.39 -21.80
N THR A 943 -31.55 -13.05 -21.03
CA THR A 943 -30.55 -12.03 -21.39
C THR A 943 -29.14 -12.45 -21.01
N VAL A 944 -28.15 -11.87 -21.69
CA VAL A 944 -26.73 -12.07 -21.42
C VAL A 944 -26.00 -10.73 -21.38
N ALA A 945 -25.21 -10.49 -20.32
CA ALA A 945 -24.33 -9.34 -20.18
C ALA A 945 -22.88 -9.75 -20.49
N LEU A 946 -22.13 -8.94 -21.24
CA LEU A 946 -20.77 -9.29 -21.65
C LEU A 946 -19.89 -8.08 -22.00
N TYR A 947 -18.58 -8.31 -22.03
CA TYR A 947 -17.61 -7.41 -22.68
C TYR A 947 -16.40 -8.17 -23.23
N THR A 948 -15.70 -7.53 -24.16
CA THR A 948 -14.70 -8.18 -25.04
C THR A 948 -13.32 -7.54 -24.92
N GLU A 949 -12.31 -8.25 -25.38
CA GLU A 949 -10.91 -7.81 -25.46
C GLU A 949 -10.29 -8.22 -26.81
N TRP A 950 -9.45 -7.37 -27.39
CA TRP A 950 -8.76 -7.61 -28.67
C TRP A 950 -7.41 -6.90 -28.74
N GLY A 951 -6.53 -7.32 -29.67
CA GLY A 951 -5.26 -6.66 -29.96
C GLY A 951 -5.37 -5.77 -31.20
N ASP A 952 -5.13 -4.47 -31.04
CA ASP A 952 -5.16 -3.47 -32.11
C ASP A 952 -3.73 -3.19 -32.57
N GLY A 953 -3.20 -4.01 -33.49
CA GLY A 953 -1.82 -3.90 -34.01
C GLY A 953 -0.78 -4.81 -33.33
N TRP A 954 0.33 -5.09 -34.05
CA TRP A 954 1.41 -5.96 -33.56
C TRP A 954 2.19 -5.29 -32.43
N ARG A 955 2.46 -6.04 -31.34
CA ARG A 955 3.15 -5.56 -30.12
C ARG A 955 2.53 -4.33 -29.47
N GLN A 956 1.26 -4.07 -29.75
CA GLN A 956 0.50 -3.03 -29.05
C GLN A 956 -0.14 -3.62 -27.79
N ASP A 957 -0.49 -2.73 -26.87
CA ASP A 957 -1.21 -3.12 -25.66
C ASP A 957 -2.59 -3.70 -25.99
N LYS A 958 -3.01 -4.65 -25.16
CA LYS A 958 -4.33 -5.29 -25.24
C LYS A 958 -5.42 -4.24 -25.02
N LYS A 959 -6.38 -4.14 -25.95
CA LYS A 959 -7.56 -3.27 -25.78
C LYS A 959 -8.71 -4.05 -25.17
N VAL A 960 -9.26 -3.52 -24.07
CA VAL A 960 -10.47 -4.01 -23.42
C VAL A 960 -11.58 -3.05 -23.76
N SER A 961 -12.76 -3.56 -24.13
CA SER A 961 -13.92 -2.71 -24.37
C SER A 961 -14.20 -1.82 -23.15
N ALA A 962 -14.51 -0.54 -23.37
CA ALA A 962 -15.06 0.33 -22.34
C ALA A 962 -16.55 0.04 -22.03
N LEU A 963 -17.18 -0.87 -22.79
CA LEU A 963 -18.62 -1.12 -22.75
C LEU A 963 -18.95 -2.52 -22.22
N THR A 964 -19.78 -2.60 -21.18
CA THR A 964 -20.60 -3.79 -20.92
C THR A 964 -21.85 -3.71 -21.78
N ARG A 965 -22.13 -4.75 -22.56
CA ARG A 965 -23.30 -4.84 -23.44
C ARG A 965 -24.22 -5.95 -22.98
N VAL A 966 -25.52 -5.70 -23.02
CA VAL A 966 -26.57 -6.68 -22.67
C VAL A 966 -27.37 -7.02 -23.91
N TYR A 967 -27.45 -8.30 -24.21
CA TYR A 967 -28.19 -8.85 -25.34
C TYR A 967 -29.40 -9.63 -24.84
N SER A 968 -30.51 -9.52 -25.55
CA SER A 968 -31.62 -10.46 -25.40
C SER A 968 -31.23 -11.76 -26.08
N LEU A 969 -31.23 -12.86 -25.32
CA LEU A 969 -31.00 -14.19 -25.88
C LEU A 969 -32.16 -14.56 -26.80
N VAL A 970 -33.41 -14.21 -26.45
CA VAL A 970 -34.60 -14.47 -27.29
C VAL A 970 -34.52 -13.82 -28.68
N SER A 971 -34.16 -12.54 -28.76
CA SER A 971 -34.18 -11.79 -30.03
C SER A 971 -32.82 -11.64 -30.71
N GLY A 972 -31.73 -11.98 -30.02
CA GLY A 972 -30.35 -11.77 -30.46
C GLY A 972 -29.93 -10.29 -30.56
N LYS A 973 -30.77 -9.35 -30.15
CA LYS A 973 -30.49 -7.90 -30.24
C LYS A 973 -29.82 -7.39 -28.97
N GLU A 974 -28.92 -6.44 -29.14
CA GLU A 974 -28.41 -5.63 -28.03
C GLU A 974 -29.56 -4.76 -27.51
N ILE A 975 -29.87 -4.89 -26.22
CA ILE A 975 -30.95 -4.15 -25.55
C ILE A 975 -30.41 -3.05 -24.63
N ARG A 976 -29.15 -3.15 -24.19
CA ARG A 976 -28.51 -2.15 -23.31
C ARG A 976 -26.99 -2.13 -23.45
N ARG A 977 -26.39 -0.98 -23.13
CA ARG A 977 -24.95 -0.82 -22.94
C ARG A 977 -24.63 0.13 -21.78
N TYR A 978 -23.50 -0.09 -21.13
CA TYR A 978 -23.00 0.72 -20.01
C TYR A 978 -21.53 1.05 -20.24
N GLU A 979 -21.13 2.30 -20.00
CA GLU A 979 -19.74 2.78 -20.09
C GLU A 979 -18.94 2.38 -18.85
N ARG A 980 -18.90 1.08 -18.60
CA ARG A 980 -18.24 0.47 -17.45
C ARG A 980 -18.00 -1.00 -17.73
N VAL A 981 -16.83 -1.50 -17.34
CA VAL A 981 -16.47 -2.93 -17.39
C VAL A 981 -15.81 -3.37 -16.09
N GLY A 982 -15.91 -4.66 -15.79
CA GLY A 982 -15.42 -5.30 -14.58
C GLY A 982 -16.12 -6.65 -14.37
N GLY A 983 -16.18 -7.15 -13.14
CA GLY A 983 -16.96 -8.37 -12.84
C GLY A 983 -18.45 -8.14 -13.06
N LEU A 984 -19.10 -9.07 -13.77
CA LEU A 984 -20.53 -9.06 -14.06
C LEU A 984 -21.27 -10.06 -13.18
N ALA A 985 -22.47 -9.70 -12.72
CA ALA A 985 -23.37 -10.61 -12.00
C ALA A 985 -24.81 -10.09 -12.03
N PHE A 986 -25.79 -10.97 -12.25
CA PHE A 986 -27.20 -10.63 -12.10
C PHE A 986 -27.68 -10.92 -10.67
N LEU A 987 -28.31 -9.93 -10.03
CA LEU A 987 -29.05 -10.14 -8.77
C LEU A 987 -30.44 -10.73 -9.03
N ASP A 988 -31.04 -10.30 -10.14
CA ASP A 988 -32.27 -10.81 -10.72
C ASP A 988 -32.30 -10.42 -12.21
N ASN A 989 -33.42 -10.64 -12.89
CA ASN A 989 -33.53 -10.42 -14.33
C ASN A 989 -33.40 -8.96 -14.77
N ASP A 990 -33.55 -7.97 -13.87
CA ASP A 990 -33.39 -6.55 -14.21
C ASP A 990 -32.15 -5.91 -13.58
N ARG A 991 -31.64 -6.44 -12.47
CA ARG A 991 -30.53 -5.83 -11.72
C ARG A 991 -29.19 -6.49 -12.04
N LEU A 992 -28.36 -5.79 -12.81
CA LEU A 992 -27.00 -6.19 -13.19
C LEU A 992 -25.94 -5.42 -12.40
N ILE A 993 -25.02 -6.14 -11.76
CA ILE A 993 -23.85 -5.56 -11.10
C ILE A 993 -22.71 -5.42 -12.11
N ILE A 994 -22.04 -4.26 -12.12
CA ILE A 994 -20.81 -4.05 -12.90
C ILE A 994 -19.71 -3.55 -11.95
N GLY A 995 -18.88 -4.48 -11.48
CA GLY A 995 -17.78 -4.23 -10.56
C GLY A 995 -16.64 -3.38 -11.17
N LYS A 996 -15.65 -3.00 -10.35
CA LYS A 996 -14.36 -2.48 -10.86
C LYS A 996 -13.35 -3.60 -11.15
N LYS A 997 -13.49 -4.71 -10.42
CA LYS A 997 -12.65 -5.91 -10.52
C LYS A 997 -13.57 -7.10 -10.82
N ARG A 998 -12.98 -8.22 -11.22
CA ARG A 998 -13.71 -9.48 -11.47
C ARG A 998 -14.43 -10.01 -10.22
N ARG A 999 -13.76 -9.95 -9.06
CA ARG A 999 -14.42 -10.20 -7.77
C ARG A 999 -15.25 -8.98 -7.40
N ILE A 1000 -16.56 -9.16 -7.29
CA ILE A 1000 -17.48 -8.08 -6.98
C ILE A 1000 -17.43 -7.82 -5.48
N GLU A 1001 -17.07 -6.60 -5.11
CA GLU A 1001 -16.92 -6.14 -3.73
C GLU A 1001 -18.18 -5.38 -3.28
N LYS A 1002 -18.42 -5.31 -1.97
CA LYS A 1002 -19.43 -4.43 -1.35
C LYS A 1002 -19.35 -3.02 -1.92
N GLY A 1003 -20.51 -2.42 -2.17
CA GLY A 1003 -20.57 -1.07 -2.72
C GLY A 1003 -20.50 -1.00 -4.24
N ALA A 1004 -20.37 -2.14 -4.94
CA ALA A 1004 -20.43 -2.19 -6.40
C ALA A 1004 -21.76 -1.60 -6.91
N PRO A 1005 -21.73 -0.81 -7.99
CA PRO A 1005 -22.94 -0.23 -8.55
C PRO A 1005 -23.80 -1.30 -9.21
N VAL A 1006 -25.10 -1.26 -8.93
CA VAL A 1006 -26.12 -2.04 -9.59
C VAL A 1006 -26.77 -1.18 -10.66
N PHE A 1007 -27.08 -1.77 -11.81
CA PHE A 1007 -27.71 -1.12 -12.96
C PHE A 1007 -28.98 -1.86 -13.33
N SER A 1008 -30.04 -1.11 -13.64
CA SER A 1008 -31.25 -1.67 -14.23
C SER A 1008 -31.04 -1.92 -15.73
N VAL A 1009 -31.40 -3.11 -16.20
CA VAL A 1009 -31.31 -3.54 -17.60
C VAL A 1009 -32.43 -2.90 -18.43
N SER A 1010 -33.63 -2.84 -17.87
CA SER A 1010 -34.84 -2.32 -18.51
C SER A 1010 -34.77 -0.83 -18.80
N ASN A 1011 -34.26 -0.01 -17.87
CA ASN A 1011 -34.23 1.45 -18.02
C ASN A 1011 -32.82 2.08 -18.03
N GLY A 1012 -31.76 1.31 -17.73
CA GLY A 1012 -30.38 1.79 -17.73
C GLY A 1012 -29.99 2.63 -16.51
N ALA A 1013 -30.93 2.88 -15.58
CA ALA A 1013 -30.67 3.67 -14.39
C ALA A 1013 -29.70 2.93 -13.45
N LYS A 1014 -28.76 3.68 -12.90
CA LYS A 1014 -27.91 3.21 -11.81
C LYS A 1014 -28.76 3.16 -10.54
N SER A 1015 -28.93 1.98 -9.96
CA SER A 1015 -29.70 1.76 -8.74
C SER A 1015 -28.78 1.75 -7.50
N GLU A 1016 -29.24 1.12 -6.42
CA GLU A 1016 -28.54 1.00 -5.14
C GLU A 1016 -27.14 0.37 -5.25
N LYS A 1017 -26.34 0.53 -4.19
CA LYS A 1017 -25.04 -0.13 -4.09
C LYS A 1017 -25.23 -1.53 -3.47
N LEU A 1018 -24.47 -2.52 -3.95
CA LEU A 1018 -24.47 -3.86 -3.38
C LEU A 1018 -24.20 -3.84 -1.87
N ALA A 1019 -25.11 -4.42 -1.08
CA ALA A 1019 -25.05 -4.43 0.38
C ALA A 1019 -24.14 -5.53 0.95
N ASP A 1020 -24.06 -6.68 0.27
CA ASP A 1020 -23.31 -7.85 0.71
C ASP A 1020 -21.81 -7.76 0.41
N GLU A 1021 -21.01 -8.46 1.22
CA GLU A 1021 -19.57 -8.28 1.22
C GLU A 1021 -18.90 -8.74 -0.09
N LYS A 1022 -19.39 -9.82 -0.70
CA LYS A 1022 -18.80 -10.43 -1.91
C LYS A 1022 -19.83 -11.24 -2.71
N TYR A 1023 -19.91 -10.99 -4.02
CA TYR A 1023 -20.67 -11.80 -4.98
C TYR A 1023 -19.69 -12.42 -6.00
N GLN A 1024 -19.89 -13.69 -6.37
CA GLN A 1024 -19.10 -14.37 -7.42
C GLN A 1024 -19.93 -14.50 -8.69
N ALA A 1025 -19.32 -14.22 -9.84
CA ALA A 1025 -19.95 -14.43 -11.16
C ALA A 1025 -20.11 -15.94 -11.43
N ASN A 1026 -21.20 -16.33 -12.09
CA ASN A 1026 -21.51 -17.74 -12.36
C ASN A 1026 -20.73 -18.30 -13.56
N ILE A 1027 -20.16 -17.43 -14.40
CA ILE A 1027 -19.53 -17.84 -15.66
C ILE A 1027 -18.01 -17.60 -15.63
N GLY A 1028 -17.24 -18.66 -15.88
CA GLY A 1028 -15.78 -18.70 -15.74
C GLY A 1028 -15.03 -18.80 -17.08
N ARG A 1029 -13.76 -18.36 -17.07
CA ARG A 1029 -12.78 -18.61 -18.16
C ARG A 1029 -12.10 -19.98 -18.05
N HIS A 1030 -12.04 -20.47 -16.83
CA HIS A 1030 -11.30 -21.63 -16.35
C HIS A 1030 -12.12 -22.11 -15.16
N THR A 1031 -12.96 -23.13 -15.35
CA THR A 1031 -13.63 -23.76 -14.22
C THR A 1031 -12.62 -24.70 -13.58
N TRP A 1032 -12.42 -24.47 -12.30
CA TRP A 1032 -11.48 -25.15 -11.41
C TRP A 1032 -12.34 -25.83 -10.34
N LEU A 1033 -12.12 -27.12 -10.11
CA LEU A 1033 -12.99 -27.99 -9.31
C LEU A 1033 -12.93 -27.69 -7.80
N GLY A 1034 -11.89 -26.97 -7.34
CA GLY A 1034 -11.65 -26.65 -5.92
C GLY A 1034 -10.31 -27.22 -5.42
N SER A 1035 -9.71 -26.65 -4.37
CA SER A 1035 -8.51 -27.24 -3.72
C SER A 1035 -8.88 -28.15 -2.56
N THR A 1036 -10.16 -28.23 -2.22
CA THR A 1036 -10.65 -29.05 -1.12
C THR A 1036 -11.96 -29.71 -1.49
N ALA A 1037 -12.10 -30.96 -1.14
CA ALA A 1037 -13.33 -31.73 -1.26
C ALA A 1037 -13.82 -32.11 0.15
N LYS A 1038 -15.13 -32.06 0.40
CA LYS A 1038 -15.73 -32.36 1.71
C LYS A 1038 -16.73 -33.49 1.58
N PHE A 1039 -16.59 -34.48 2.44
CA PHE A 1039 -17.54 -35.58 2.65
C PHE A 1039 -18.16 -35.37 4.03
N THR A 1040 -19.07 -34.41 4.12
CA THR A 1040 -19.59 -33.88 5.41
C THR A 1040 -20.26 -34.98 6.25
N GLU A 1041 -21.04 -35.85 5.62
CA GLU A 1041 -21.72 -36.97 6.29
C GLU A 1041 -20.75 -38.06 6.79
N ASN A 1042 -19.50 -38.02 6.32
CA ASN A 1042 -18.47 -39.01 6.59
C ASN A 1042 -17.33 -38.45 7.45
N ASN A 1043 -17.48 -37.23 8.00
CA ASN A 1043 -16.47 -36.58 8.83
C ASN A 1043 -15.09 -36.44 8.15
N LEU A 1044 -15.06 -36.23 6.84
CA LEU A 1044 -13.81 -36.18 6.07
C LEU A 1044 -13.69 -34.91 5.23
N LYS A 1045 -12.50 -34.32 5.29
CA LYS A 1045 -12.04 -33.26 4.39
C LYS A 1045 -10.80 -33.74 3.65
N ILE A 1046 -10.79 -33.60 2.33
CA ILE A 1046 -9.61 -33.84 1.50
C ILE A 1046 -9.11 -32.49 0.99
N SER A 1047 -7.82 -32.23 1.10
CA SER A 1047 -7.18 -31.02 0.56
C SER A 1047 -6.10 -31.42 -0.44
N ILE A 1048 -6.00 -30.71 -1.56
CA ILE A 1048 -4.97 -30.95 -2.58
C ILE A 1048 -3.98 -29.81 -2.57
N THR A 1049 -2.72 -30.19 -2.50
CA THR A 1049 -1.55 -29.31 -2.56
C THR A 1049 -1.08 -29.13 -4.01
N ASN A 1050 -0.31 -28.07 -4.28
CA ASN A 1050 0.22 -27.79 -5.62
C ASN A 1050 1.18 -28.87 -6.15
N ASP A 1051 1.76 -29.67 -5.26
CA ASP A 1051 2.66 -30.77 -5.59
C ASP A 1051 1.96 -32.14 -5.65
N ASN A 1052 0.63 -32.10 -5.72
CA ASN A 1052 -0.27 -33.23 -5.99
C ASN A 1052 -0.37 -34.24 -4.83
N HIS A 1053 -0.09 -33.79 -3.59
CA HIS A 1053 -0.51 -34.52 -2.39
C HIS A 1053 -1.98 -34.23 -2.07
N MET A 1054 -2.73 -35.31 -1.86
CA MET A 1054 -4.08 -35.30 -1.32
C MET A 1054 -4.02 -35.64 0.19
N GLU A 1055 -4.35 -34.67 1.02
CA GLU A 1055 -4.36 -34.81 2.48
C GLU A 1055 -5.77 -35.11 3.00
N PHE A 1056 -5.94 -36.28 3.61
CA PHE A 1056 -7.18 -36.74 4.20
C PHE A 1056 -7.19 -36.37 5.69
N ARG A 1057 -8.11 -35.48 6.07
CA ARG A 1057 -8.22 -34.96 7.44
C ARG A 1057 -9.61 -35.20 8.01
N ASP A 1058 -9.63 -35.49 9.31
CA ASP A 1058 -10.86 -35.46 10.10
C ASP A 1058 -11.49 -34.05 10.01
N LEU A 1059 -12.78 -33.98 9.66
CA LEU A 1059 -13.46 -32.70 9.43
C LEU A 1059 -13.70 -31.90 10.71
N VAL A 1060 -13.80 -32.57 11.86
CA VAL A 1060 -14.12 -31.99 13.17
C VAL A 1060 -12.86 -31.61 13.96
N GLU A 1061 -11.89 -32.50 14.01
CA GLU A 1061 -10.63 -32.38 14.75
C GLU A 1061 -9.49 -31.79 13.90
N GLY A 1062 -9.58 -31.86 12.57
CA GLY A 1062 -8.53 -31.39 11.65
C GLY A 1062 -7.31 -32.30 11.55
N LYS A 1063 -7.33 -33.45 12.22
CA LYS A 1063 -6.22 -34.40 12.29
C LYS A 1063 -5.96 -35.06 10.94
N LEU A 1064 -4.69 -35.07 10.50
CA LEU A 1064 -4.25 -35.79 9.29
C LEU A 1064 -4.27 -37.30 9.53
N VAL A 1065 -4.86 -38.03 8.59
CA VAL A 1065 -5.11 -39.47 8.66
C VAL A 1065 -4.29 -40.22 7.62
N LEU A 1066 -4.28 -39.70 6.41
CA LEU A 1066 -3.65 -40.31 5.25
C LEU A 1066 -3.20 -39.20 4.30
N THR A 1067 -2.08 -39.43 3.62
CA THR A 1067 -1.68 -38.67 2.45
C THR A 1067 -1.60 -39.59 1.26
N ILE A 1068 -2.13 -39.16 0.12
CA ILE A 1068 -1.95 -39.84 -1.16
C ILE A 1068 -1.20 -38.90 -2.09
N LEU A 1069 -0.04 -39.32 -2.58
CA LEU A 1069 0.66 -38.61 -3.64
C LEU A 1069 0.28 -39.22 -4.99
N ALA A 1070 -0.36 -38.41 -5.83
CA ALA A 1070 -0.57 -38.75 -7.23
C ALA A 1070 0.73 -38.51 -8.01
N LYS A 1071 1.19 -39.55 -8.70
CA LYS A 1071 2.43 -39.51 -9.47
C LYS A 1071 2.14 -39.62 -10.97
N ARG A 1072 3.12 -39.19 -11.76
CA ARG A 1072 3.20 -39.36 -13.20
C ARG A 1072 3.10 -40.83 -13.61
N ASP A 1073 2.83 -41.06 -14.88
CA ASP A 1073 2.74 -42.41 -15.48
C ASP A 1073 1.66 -43.27 -14.82
N ASN A 1074 0.61 -42.63 -14.28
CA ASN A 1074 -0.47 -43.27 -13.54
C ASN A 1074 -0.04 -44.01 -12.25
N GLU A 1075 1.14 -43.71 -11.70
CA GLU A 1075 1.59 -44.27 -10.42
C GLU A 1075 1.02 -43.47 -9.23
N TRP A 1076 1.10 -44.03 -8.01
CA TRP A 1076 0.66 -43.36 -6.78
C TRP A 1076 1.21 -44.07 -5.53
N ILE A 1077 1.26 -43.33 -4.42
CA ILE A 1077 1.53 -43.88 -3.09
C ILE A 1077 0.57 -43.26 -2.07
N ALA A 1078 -0.03 -44.11 -1.23
CA ALA A 1078 -0.84 -43.74 -0.08
C ALA A 1078 -0.11 -44.11 1.21
N TYR A 1079 0.01 -43.20 2.15
CA TYR A 1079 0.75 -43.44 3.39
C TYR A 1079 0.17 -42.72 4.60
N THR A 1080 0.32 -43.35 5.77
CA THR A 1080 -0.13 -42.82 7.07
C THR A 1080 0.94 -41.89 7.66
N PRO A 1081 0.61 -41.08 8.69
CA PRO A 1081 1.61 -40.37 9.50
C PRO A 1081 2.63 -41.28 10.22
N GLY A 1082 2.29 -42.56 10.48
CA GLY A 1082 3.22 -43.58 10.99
C GLY A 1082 4.15 -44.15 9.92
N GLY A 1083 3.85 -43.83 8.66
CA GLY A 1083 4.60 -44.18 7.46
C GLY A 1083 4.44 -45.63 7.04
N GLU A 1084 3.39 -46.30 7.52
CA GLU A 1084 2.82 -47.44 6.80
C GLU A 1084 2.24 -46.96 5.47
N PHE A 1085 2.41 -47.75 4.41
CA PHE A 1085 2.00 -47.33 3.08
C PHE A 1085 1.39 -48.46 2.25
N SER A 1086 0.75 -48.05 1.15
CA SER A 1086 0.31 -48.87 0.02
C SER A 1086 0.64 -48.09 -1.24
N ALA A 1087 1.09 -48.75 -2.30
CA ALA A 1087 1.49 -48.06 -3.53
C ALA A 1087 1.09 -48.86 -4.76
N SER A 1088 1.05 -48.18 -5.91
CA SER A 1088 1.10 -48.83 -7.21
C SER A 1088 2.48 -49.50 -7.44
N LYS A 1089 2.61 -50.26 -8.52
CA LYS A 1089 3.80 -51.09 -8.81
C LYS A 1089 5.11 -50.31 -8.69
N ASN A 1090 5.18 -49.09 -9.27
CA ASN A 1090 6.33 -48.20 -9.20
C ASN A 1090 6.06 -46.94 -8.35
N GLY A 1091 5.00 -46.95 -7.55
CA GLY A 1091 4.60 -45.81 -6.73
C GLY A 1091 5.67 -45.36 -5.72
N ILE A 1092 6.52 -46.28 -5.28
CA ILE A 1092 7.64 -45.99 -4.35
C ILE A 1092 8.95 -45.56 -5.03
N ARG A 1093 8.98 -45.43 -6.37
CA ARG A 1093 10.15 -44.88 -7.08
C ARG A 1093 10.43 -43.45 -6.61
N ASN A 1094 11.69 -43.16 -6.26
CA ASN A 1094 12.11 -41.86 -5.72
C ASN A 1094 11.27 -41.38 -4.52
N VAL A 1095 10.79 -42.35 -3.72
CA VAL A 1095 10.16 -42.10 -2.43
C VAL A 1095 11.07 -42.61 -1.35
N PHE A 1096 11.23 -41.82 -0.30
CA PHE A 1096 12.18 -42.03 0.77
C PHE A 1096 11.48 -41.96 2.11
N ARG A 1097 11.93 -42.79 3.05
CA ARG A 1097 11.57 -42.70 4.46
C ARG A 1097 12.66 -41.95 5.19
N GLN A 1098 12.26 -41.00 6.02
CA GLN A 1098 13.19 -40.35 6.91
C GLN A 1098 13.50 -41.21 8.14
N ILE A 1099 14.79 -41.45 8.42
CA ILE A 1099 15.26 -42.09 9.64
C ILE A 1099 16.35 -41.21 10.26
N GLY A 1100 15.99 -40.46 11.30
CA GLY A 1100 16.88 -39.43 11.85
C GLY A 1100 17.08 -38.29 10.85
N LYS A 1101 18.33 -38.06 10.42
CA LYS A 1101 18.67 -37.05 9.38
C LYS A 1101 18.86 -37.66 7.98
N GLU A 1102 18.78 -38.98 7.85
CA GLU A 1102 19.05 -39.68 6.61
C GLU A 1102 17.74 -40.00 5.88
N MET A 1103 17.79 -39.89 4.55
CA MET A 1103 16.71 -40.29 3.65
C MET A 1103 17.01 -41.68 3.12
N VAL A 1104 16.25 -42.66 3.58
CA VAL A 1104 16.42 -44.06 3.20
C VAL A 1104 15.41 -44.40 2.11
N PRO A 1105 15.82 -44.94 0.95
CA PRO A 1105 14.87 -45.32 -0.11
C PRO A 1105 13.78 -46.24 0.44
N LEU A 1106 12.50 -45.90 0.20
CA LEU A 1106 11.37 -46.63 0.76
C LEU A 1106 11.36 -48.11 0.32
N ALA A 1107 11.91 -48.39 -0.87
CA ALA A 1107 12.11 -49.75 -1.38
C ALA A 1107 12.97 -50.64 -0.46
N SER A 1108 13.90 -50.07 0.30
CA SER A 1108 14.78 -50.83 1.20
C SER A 1108 14.10 -51.27 2.50
N VAL A 1109 12.98 -50.63 2.87
CA VAL A 1109 12.20 -50.92 4.09
C VAL A 1109 10.78 -51.39 3.76
N ARG A 1110 10.58 -51.86 2.52
CA ARG A 1110 9.28 -52.24 1.97
C ARG A 1110 8.57 -53.32 2.81
N ASP A 1111 9.30 -54.37 3.18
CA ASP A 1111 8.75 -55.51 3.91
C ASP A 1111 8.24 -55.13 5.31
N ASP A 1112 8.78 -54.06 5.90
CA ASP A 1112 8.40 -53.58 7.24
C ASP A 1112 7.20 -52.63 7.22
N TYR A 1113 7.05 -51.84 6.15
CA TYR A 1113 6.11 -50.70 6.12
C TYR A 1113 5.01 -50.79 5.05
N GLU A 1114 5.13 -51.64 4.03
CA GLU A 1114 4.04 -51.86 3.09
C GLU A 1114 2.93 -52.65 3.80
N ARG A 1115 1.90 -51.94 4.27
CA ARG A 1115 0.80 -52.46 5.08
C ARG A 1115 -0.54 -51.93 4.57
N PRO A 1116 -1.01 -52.40 3.39
CA PRO A 1116 -2.25 -51.89 2.78
C PRO A 1116 -3.49 -51.99 3.70
N ARG A 1117 -3.56 -53.02 4.55
CA ARG A 1117 -4.65 -53.18 5.53
C ARG A 1117 -4.65 -52.09 6.61
N ILE A 1118 -3.48 -51.63 7.05
CA ILE A 1118 -3.37 -50.56 8.05
C ILE A 1118 -3.82 -49.23 7.44
N VAL A 1119 -3.41 -48.95 6.19
CA VAL A 1119 -3.86 -47.79 5.42
C VAL A 1119 -5.40 -47.76 5.32
N GLN A 1120 -6.02 -48.87 4.92
CA GLN A 1120 -7.48 -48.99 4.83
C GLN A 1120 -8.17 -48.83 6.19
N GLN A 1121 -7.62 -49.43 7.25
CA GLN A 1121 -8.17 -49.31 8.60
C GLN A 1121 -8.17 -47.85 9.08
N LYS A 1122 -7.09 -47.09 8.81
CA LYS A 1122 -7.00 -45.68 9.20
C LYS A 1122 -8.04 -44.80 8.52
N LEU A 1123 -8.32 -45.04 7.23
CA LEU A 1123 -9.41 -44.37 6.52
C LEU A 1123 -10.77 -44.72 7.15
N ALA A 1124 -11.04 -46.00 7.40
CA ALA A 1124 -12.28 -46.46 8.01
C ALA A 1124 -12.52 -45.89 9.43
N GLU A 1125 -11.45 -45.68 10.22
CA GLU A 1125 -11.53 -45.08 11.57
C GLU A 1125 -12.02 -43.61 11.55
N VAL A 1126 -11.83 -42.89 10.44
CA VAL A 1126 -12.23 -41.48 10.31
C VAL A 1126 -13.51 -41.33 9.49
N ILE A 1127 -13.73 -42.21 8.51
CA ILE A 1127 -14.98 -42.34 7.76
C ILE A 1127 -16.02 -43.03 8.65
N SER A 1128 -16.57 -42.30 9.61
CA SER A 1128 -17.64 -42.78 10.50
C SER A 1128 -18.82 -41.82 10.52
N LYS A 1129 -20.02 -42.31 10.23
CA LYS A 1129 -21.27 -41.53 10.29
C LYS A 1129 -21.64 -41.12 11.73
N ASP A 1130 -21.19 -41.88 12.72
CA ASP A 1130 -21.56 -41.71 14.14
C ASP A 1130 -20.92 -40.49 14.83
N LYS A 1131 -19.77 -40.01 14.34
CA LYS A 1131 -19.08 -38.84 14.93
C LYS A 1131 -19.73 -37.50 14.59
N VAL A 1132 -20.51 -37.41 13.50
CA VAL A 1132 -21.14 -36.17 13.04
C VAL A 1132 -22.39 -35.83 13.88
N GLN A 1133 -23.10 -36.83 14.42
CA GLN A 1133 -24.31 -36.61 15.23
C GLN A 1133 -24.03 -36.11 16.67
N LEU A 1134 -22.77 -36.02 17.09
CA LEU A 1134 -22.37 -35.62 18.46
C LEU A 1134 -22.13 -34.10 18.64
N ARG A 1135 -22.45 -33.25 17.65
CA ARG A 1135 -22.33 -31.78 17.76
C ARG A 1135 -23.61 -31.03 17.44
#